data_AF-A0A2G5S9C2-F1
#
_entry.id   AF-A0A2G5S9C2-F1
#
_cell.length_a   1.000
_cell.length_b   1.000
_cell.length_c   1.000
_cell.angle_alpha   90.00
_cell.angle_beta   90.00
_cell.angle_gamma   90.00
#
_symmetry.space_group_name_H-M   'P 1'
#
loop_
_entity.id
_entity.type
_entity.pdbx_description
1 polymer ?
#
loop_
_entity_poly.entity_id
_entity_poly.type
_entity_poly.pdbx_seq_one_letter_code
_entity_poly.pdbx_strand_id
1 'polypeptide(L)'
;MLARERIDGLVDSGSPFLEFSQLAGYEMYGKEEVPSGGILTGIGIVSGRVCVIVANDATVKGGTYYPITVKKHLRAQEIARENNLPCIYLVDSGGANLPRQADIFADSQHFGRIFYNQATMSSQGIPQLAVVMGSCTAGGAYVPAMSDQAIIVKGTELSEELGGADLHCGESGVTDYYAHNDQHALYLARSCIAGLPPVEEQMTFNPNADEPLYPAEEIYGIVGSNLKKTYDVREVIARIVDGSRFHEFKERYGETLVTGFATIYGQRVGILANNGVLFAESAMKGAHFIELCCQRKIPLLFLQNITGFMVGRDAEAGGIAKHGAKLVTAVACANVPKITVLVGGSYGAGNYGMCGRGYSPRYVFMWPNSRISVMGGEQAANVLSTVQKEKKKREGAEWTDQQDQDLRRPVEEKFEKEGHPYFASARLWDDGVIDPKDTRKVLGLAFQSTLQKPIPDTKFGVFRMDYNSELFAFGHRIGAPEISENDYVKALTNESFFKRADVEQDVEQAQPGAEIGSEHNGDLVRKGEEKLSTWLKRYLRFHLSKAPEELIEAVDSHLLDDECLAGIASHLGIDHLVRTKEFPVSQQSSADAFRALAGVFSDEKVKNLVIDFVVPQLVDIDFADIYALADPLAVLTDILKSEGITEIEPRLLRSAGENSAEPIFVAAIYADKKRNVGQSAGESTAIAVDMAAREALLRLWDITSDKVLFFGDRAASVPLEQYSQPNYSLTKKCSPGTNTSLLSDSTLSSDPTANLIEDAVLRYRNVVDAEVGKSYTKRLRHKFSRGSLAKRSFRYLVKPKPYTVA
;
A
#
# COMPACT_ATOMS: atom_id res chain seq x y z
N MET A 1 -35.37 -36.09 7.91
CA MET A 1 -34.93 -35.36 9.13
C MET A 1 -35.12 -33.87 8.88
N LEU A 2 -35.38 -33.08 9.91
CA LEU A 2 -35.43 -31.62 9.82
C LEU A 2 -34.02 -31.05 9.61
N ALA A 3 -33.92 -29.81 9.09
CA ALA A 3 -32.62 -29.18 8.81
C ALA A 3 -31.71 -29.09 10.05
N ARG A 4 -32.25 -28.73 11.23
CA ARG A 4 -31.49 -28.70 12.49
C ARG A 4 -31.02 -30.08 12.92
N GLU A 5 -31.89 -31.09 12.84
CA GLU A 5 -31.53 -32.48 13.13
C GLU A 5 -30.43 -33.01 12.21
N ARG A 6 -30.43 -32.58 10.94
CA ARG A 6 -29.38 -32.93 9.97
C ARG A 6 -28.04 -32.31 10.34
N ILE A 7 -28.02 -31.06 10.81
CA ILE A 7 -26.80 -30.42 11.33
C ILE A 7 -26.32 -31.15 12.59
N ASP A 8 -27.21 -31.41 13.55
CA ASP A 8 -26.86 -32.10 14.80
C ASP A 8 -26.32 -33.52 14.56
N GLY A 9 -26.86 -34.22 13.56
CA GLY A 9 -26.37 -35.53 13.14
C GLY A 9 -25.07 -35.49 12.33
N LEU A 10 -24.71 -34.34 11.77
CA LEU A 10 -23.50 -34.14 10.97
C LEU A 10 -22.29 -33.78 11.84
N VAL A 11 -22.47 -32.89 12.82
CA VAL A 11 -21.38 -32.39 13.67
C VAL A 11 -20.88 -33.47 14.65
N ASP A 12 -19.64 -33.35 15.11
CA ASP A 12 -19.05 -34.26 16.08
C ASP A 12 -19.80 -34.19 17.41
N SER A 13 -20.01 -35.35 18.03
CA SER A 13 -20.78 -35.45 19.27
C SER A 13 -20.15 -34.60 20.38
N GLY A 14 -20.97 -33.73 21.00
CA GLY A 14 -20.52 -32.80 22.04
C GLY A 14 -19.74 -31.59 21.53
N SER A 15 -19.53 -31.46 20.21
CA SER A 15 -18.88 -30.29 19.63
C SER A 15 -19.84 -29.09 19.57
N PRO A 16 -19.31 -27.86 19.67
CA PRO A 16 -20.12 -26.66 19.54
C PRO A 16 -20.50 -26.38 18.07
N PHE A 17 -21.64 -25.73 17.87
CA PHE A 17 -22.05 -25.17 16.59
C PHE A 17 -22.25 -23.67 16.70
N LEU A 18 -21.48 -22.90 15.95
CA LEU A 18 -21.61 -21.44 15.88
C LEU A 18 -22.54 -21.07 14.72
N GLU A 19 -23.84 -20.94 15.02
CA GLU A 19 -24.83 -20.50 14.04
C GLU A 19 -24.68 -18.99 13.74
N PHE A 20 -24.81 -18.60 12.47
CA PHE A 20 -24.78 -17.21 12.02
C PHE A 20 -26.15 -16.71 11.56
N SER A 21 -26.42 -15.44 11.81
CA SER A 21 -27.56 -14.68 11.29
C SER A 21 -28.91 -15.39 11.52
N GLN A 22 -29.16 -15.80 12.77
CA GLN A 22 -30.36 -16.53 13.19
C GLN A 22 -31.65 -15.75 12.87
N LEU A 23 -31.58 -14.41 12.93
CA LEU A 23 -32.70 -13.49 12.73
C LEU A 23 -32.90 -13.05 11.27
N ALA A 24 -32.14 -13.61 10.32
CA ALA A 24 -32.26 -13.27 8.91
C ALA A 24 -33.73 -13.33 8.44
N GLY A 25 -34.18 -12.28 7.73
CA GLY A 25 -35.55 -12.19 7.21
C GLY A 25 -36.62 -11.74 8.22
N TYR A 26 -36.27 -11.54 9.50
CA TYR A 26 -37.21 -11.08 10.53
C TYR A 26 -37.87 -9.75 10.13
N GLU A 27 -39.20 -9.74 10.07
CA GLU A 27 -40.06 -8.60 9.67
C GLU A 27 -39.70 -7.92 8.33
N MET A 28 -39.07 -8.65 7.39
CA MET A 28 -38.65 -8.07 6.10
C MET A 28 -39.71 -8.15 4.99
N TYR A 29 -40.54 -9.19 4.98
CA TYR A 29 -41.38 -9.56 3.83
C TYR A 29 -42.88 -9.34 4.07
N GLY A 30 -43.23 -8.27 4.80
CA GLY A 30 -44.61 -7.91 5.10
C GLY A 30 -45.27 -8.98 5.98
N LYS A 31 -46.26 -9.69 5.44
CA LYS A 31 -46.96 -10.78 6.15
C LYS A 31 -46.28 -12.15 5.99
N GLU A 32 -45.30 -12.26 5.10
CA GLU A 32 -44.58 -13.52 4.89
C GLU A 32 -43.48 -13.69 5.95
N GLU A 33 -43.60 -14.72 6.77
CA GLU A 33 -42.52 -15.13 7.68
C GLU A 33 -41.53 -16.05 6.96
N VAL A 34 -40.26 -15.71 7.08
CA VAL A 34 -39.11 -16.45 6.51
C VAL A 34 -38.07 -16.61 7.62
N PRO A 35 -38.35 -17.40 8.67
CA PRO A 35 -37.46 -17.53 9.82
C PRO A 35 -36.06 -17.99 9.40
N SER A 36 -35.05 -17.35 9.98
CA SER A 36 -33.63 -17.56 9.65
C SER A 36 -33.29 -17.43 8.17
N GLY A 37 -34.15 -16.79 7.36
CA GLY A 37 -34.01 -16.70 5.92
C GLY A 37 -34.28 -18.00 5.17
N GLY A 38 -34.89 -19.02 5.80
CA GLY A 38 -35.13 -20.34 5.20
C GLY A 38 -33.86 -21.16 4.99
N ILE A 39 -32.76 -20.77 5.64
CA ILE A 39 -31.46 -21.44 5.54
C ILE A 39 -30.69 -21.31 6.86
N LEU A 40 -30.14 -22.42 7.31
CA LEU A 40 -29.29 -22.50 8.49
C LEU A 40 -27.84 -22.47 8.04
N THR A 41 -27.04 -21.61 8.66
CA THR A 41 -25.63 -21.46 8.32
C THR A 41 -24.82 -21.35 9.60
N GLY A 42 -23.68 -22.03 9.65
CA GLY A 42 -22.80 -21.94 10.81
C GLY A 42 -21.51 -22.70 10.64
N ILE A 43 -20.69 -22.65 11.68
CA ILE A 43 -19.46 -23.44 11.78
C ILE A 43 -19.66 -24.57 12.77
N GLY A 44 -19.32 -25.79 12.35
CA GLY A 44 -19.31 -26.98 13.19
C GLY A 44 -18.03 -27.78 12.99
N ILE A 45 -17.74 -28.66 13.94
CA ILE A 45 -16.64 -29.62 13.82
C ILE A 45 -17.21 -30.90 13.19
N VAL A 46 -16.66 -31.34 12.07
CA VAL A 46 -17.06 -32.56 11.37
C VAL A 46 -15.83 -33.42 11.14
N SER A 47 -15.79 -34.60 11.76
CA SER A 47 -14.63 -35.50 11.70
C SER A 47 -13.32 -34.80 12.09
N GLY A 48 -13.36 -33.97 13.16
CA GLY A 48 -12.22 -33.19 13.65
C GLY A 48 -11.85 -31.96 12.81
N ARG A 49 -12.62 -31.63 11.76
CA ARG A 49 -12.37 -30.47 10.88
C ARG A 49 -13.39 -29.36 11.12
N VAL A 50 -12.92 -28.12 11.16
CA VAL A 50 -13.80 -26.94 11.24
C VAL A 50 -14.40 -26.71 9.85
N CYS A 51 -15.72 -26.85 9.72
CA CYS A 51 -16.43 -26.76 8.44
C CYS A 51 -17.52 -25.69 8.50
N VAL A 52 -17.74 -25.01 7.37
CA VAL A 52 -18.96 -24.22 7.17
C VAL A 52 -20.06 -25.15 6.69
N ILE A 53 -21.19 -25.13 7.38
CA ILE A 53 -22.37 -25.92 7.05
C ILE A 53 -23.47 -24.96 6.60
N VAL A 54 -24.09 -25.28 5.47
CA VAL A 54 -25.21 -24.53 4.87
C VAL A 54 -26.34 -25.51 4.62
N ALA A 55 -27.44 -25.40 5.36
CA ALA A 55 -28.57 -26.33 5.26
C ALA A 55 -29.85 -25.58 4.91
N ASN A 56 -30.50 -25.93 3.80
CA ASN A 56 -31.81 -25.37 3.47
C ASN A 56 -32.87 -25.91 4.43
N ASP A 57 -33.79 -25.03 4.85
CA ASP A 57 -34.94 -25.43 5.67
C ASP A 57 -36.19 -25.56 4.79
N ALA A 58 -36.46 -26.79 4.34
CA ALA A 58 -37.61 -27.10 3.50
C ALA A 58 -38.96 -26.78 4.16
N THR A 59 -39.02 -26.67 5.50
CA THR A 59 -40.26 -26.30 6.21
C THR A 59 -40.62 -24.82 6.01
N VAL A 60 -39.63 -23.99 5.66
CA VAL A 60 -39.79 -22.55 5.44
C VAL A 60 -40.04 -22.30 3.95
N LYS A 61 -41.32 -22.19 3.57
CA LYS A 61 -41.73 -21.90 2.19
C LYS A 61 -41.12 -22.88 1.17
N GLY A 62 -40.99 -24.16 1.54
CA GLY A 62 -40.38 -25.18 0.68
C GLY A 62 -38.87 -25.02 0.48
N GLY A 63 -38.17 -24.31 1.38
CA GLY A 63 -36.75 -24.02 1.26
C GLY A 63 -36.42 -23.05 0.12
N THR A 64 -37.41 -22.29 -0.37
CA THR A 64 -37.23 -21.40 -1.51
C THR A 64 -36.33 -20.20 -1.16
N TYR A 65 -35.49 -19.79 -2.11
CA TYR A 65 -34.57 -18.67 -1.91
C TYR A 65 -35.31 -17.34 -2.02
N TYR A 66 -35.39 -16.63 -0.89
CA TYR A 66 -35.70 -15.20 -0.83
C TYR A 66 -34.42 -14.37 -1.03
N PRO A 67 -34.51 -13.05 -1.28
CA PRO A 67 -33.32 -12.20 -1.39
C PRO A 67 -32.37 -12.33 -0.18
N ILE A 68 -32.92 -12.47 1.03
CA ILE A 68 -32.12 -12.65 2.25
C ILE A 68 -31.48 -14.04 2.33
N THR A 69 -32.12 -15.07 1.78
CA THR A 69 -31.58 -16.43 1.72
C THR A 69 -30.32 -16.45 0.87
N VAL A 70 -30.35 -15.78 -0.29
CA VAL A 70 -29.16 -15.62 -1.16
C VAL A 70 -28.05 -14.91 -0.39
N LYS A 71 -28.35 -13.76 0.21
CA LYS A 71 -27.36 -12.98 0.97
C LYS A 71 -26.74 -13.81 2.11
N LYS A 72 -27.54 -14.62 2.81
CA LYS A 72 -27.08 -15.49 3.89
C LYS A 72 -26.21 -16.65 3.41
N HIS A 73 -26.58 -17.28 2.30
CA HIS A 73 -25.74 -18.30 1.66
C HIS A 73 -24.38 -17.69 1.23
N LEU A 74 -24.40 -16.55 0.54
CA LEU A 74 -23.17 -15.88 0.10
C LEU A 74 -22.29 -15.45 1.27
N ARG A 75 -22.88 -15.00 2.38
CA ARG A 75 -22.12 -14.67 3.59
C ARG A 75 -21.45 -15.90 4.21
N ALA A 76 -22.12 -17.06 4.23
CA ALA A 76 -21.49 -18.29 4.69
C ALA A 76 -20.29 -18.70 3.82
N GLN A 77 -20.40 -18.57 2.49
CA GLN A 77 -19.28 -18.81 1.57
C GLN A 77 -18.15 -17.79 1.71
N GLU A 78 -18.49 -16.52 1.99
CA GLU A 78 -17.48 -15.49 2.28
C GLU A 78 -16.68 -15.88 3.53
N ILE A 79 -17.35 -16.27 4.62
CA ILE A 79 -16.71 -16.77 5.84
C ILE A 79 -15.83 -17.99 5.53
N ALA A 80 -16.32 -18.93 4.73
CA ALA A 80 -15.57 -20.13 4.35
C ALA A 80 -14.28 -19.78 3.59
N ARG A 81 -14.38 -18.96 2.54
CA ARG A 81 -13.25 -18.49 1.72
C ARG A 81 -12.24 -17.71 2.53
N GLU A 82 -12.72 -16.81 3.36
CA GLU A 82 -11.90 -15.93 4.18
C GLU A 82 -11.08 -16.69 5.23
N ASN A 83 -11.59 -17.83 5.70
CA ASN A 83 -11.00 -18.63 6.75
C ASN A 83 -10.49 -20.01 6.27
N ASN A 84 -10.51 -20.30 4.97
CA ASN A 84 -10.05 -21.58 4.40
C ASN A 84 -10.79 -22.81 4.97
N LEU A 85 -12.13 -22.73 5.06
CA LEU A 85 -12.97 -23.76 5.67
C LEU A 85 -13.68 -24.60 4.60
N PRO A 86 -13.64 -25.95 4.68
CA PRO A 86 -14.48 -26.80 3.83
C PRO A 86 -15.96 -26.44 3.96
N CYS A 87 -16.68 -26.48 2.84
CA CYS A 87 -18.11 -26.19 2.78
C CYS A 87 -18.91 -27.48 2.66
N ILE A 88 -19.96 -27.62 3.46
CA ILE A 88 -20.93 -28.71 3.38
C ILE A 88 -22.32 -28.12 3.14
N TYR A 89 -22.88 -28.40 1.96
CA TYR A 89 -24.20 -27.92 1.54
C TYR A 89 -25.22 -29.05 1.70
N LEU A 90 -26.12 -28.94 2.67
CA LEU A 90 -27.27 -29.83 2.84
C LEU A 90 -28.45 -29.26 2.04
N VAL A 91 -28.57 -29.72 0.79
CA VAL A 91 -29.45 -29.16 -0.23
C VAL A 91 -30.84 -29.76 -0.13
N ASP A 92 -31.83 -28.89 0.06
CA ASP A 92 -33.26 -29.25 0.12
C ASP A 92 -34.11 -27.99 -0.17
N SER A 93 -34.24 -27.63 -1.45
CA SER A 93 -34.83 -26.37 -1.88
C SER A 93 -35.72 -26.50 -3.12
N GLY A 94 -36.94 -25.97 -3.02
CA GLY A 94 -37.88 -25.86 -4.13
C GLY A 94 -37.56 -24.81 -5.20
N GLY A 95 -36.41 -24.11 -5.12
CA GLY A 95 -35.98 -23.11 -6.10
C GLY A 95 -36.04 -21.67 -5.58
N ALA A 96 -36.27 -20.69 -6.48
CA ALA A 96 -36.27 -19.26 -6.15
C ALA A 96 -37.67 -18.71 -5.83
N ASN A 97 -37.77 -17.69 -4.98
CA ASN A 97 -39.00 -16.94 -4.76
C ASN A 97 -39.33 -16.08 -6.00
N LEU A 98 -40.10 -16.64 -6.94
CA LEU A 98 -40.40 -16.04 -8.24
C LEU A 98 -40.96 -14.59 -8.16
N PRO A 99 -41.85 -14.23 -7.21
CA PRO A 99 -42.33 -12.84 -7.09
C PRO A 99 -41.22 -11.81 -6.86
N ARG A 100 -40.07 -12.24 -6.33
CA ARG A 100 -38.91 -11.39 -6.01
C ARG A 100 -37.68 -11.71 -6.86
N GLN A 101 -37.86 -12.36 -8.01
CA GLN A 101 -36.75 -12.86 -8.84
C GLN A 101 -35.72 -11.78 -9.21
N ALA A 102 -36.14 -10.52 -9.37
CA ALA A 102 -35.25 -9.40 -9.71
C ALA A 102 -34.15 -9.19 -8.65
N ASP A 103 -34.48 -9.39 -7.37
CA ASP A 103 -33.58 -9.26 -6.22
C ASP A 103 -32.87 -10.58 -5.88
N ILE A 104 -32.98 -11.59 -6.74
CA ILE A 104 -32.47 -12.95 -6.51
C ILE A 104 -31.55 -13.40 -7.64
N PHE A 105 -31.77 -12.99 -8.90
CA PHE A 105 -31.14 -13.65 -10.05
C PHE A 105 -29.99 -12.87 -10.70
N ALA A 106 -30.20 -11.60 -11.06
CA ALA A 106 -29.39 -10.96 -12.12
C ALA A 106 -28.08 -10.27 -11.70
N ASP A 107 -27.95 -9.78 -10.45
CA ASP A 107 -26.82 -8.94 -10.04
C ASP A 107 -25.60 -9.76 -9.52
N SER A 108 -24.46 -9.09 -9.37
CA SER A 108 -23.18 -9.68 -8.94
C SER A 108 -23.20 -10.39 -7.58
N GLN A 109 -24.13 -10.03 -6.69
CA GLN A 109 -24.32 -10.63 -5.36
C GLN A 109 -25.65 -11.39 -5.27
N HIS A 110 -26.16 -11.87 -6.40
CA HIS A 110 -27.36 -12.69 -6.50
C HIS A 110 -27.01 -14.19 -6.66
N PHE A 111 -28.01 -15.03 -6.93
CA PHE A 111 -27.94 -16.49 -6.86
C PHE A 111 -26.76 -17.11 -7.64
N GLY A 112 -26.44 -16.57 -8.82
CA GLY A 112 -25.31 -17.03 -9.63
C GLY A 112 -23.93 -16.91 -8.94
N ARG A 113 -23.80 -16.01 -7.95
CA ARG A 113 -22.57 -15.83 -7.19
C ARG A 113 -22.23 -17.04 -6.31
N ILE A 114 -23.23 -17.86 -5.94
CA ILE A 114 -23.04 -19.11 -5.18
C ILE A 114 -22.11 -20.05 -5.96
N PHE A 115 -22.37 -20.22 -7.24
CA PHE A 115 -21.62 -21.12 -8.13
C PHE A 115 -20.23 -20.58 -8.45
N TYR A 116 -20.12 -19.27 -8.68
CA TYR A 116 -18.82 -18.61 -8.83
C TYR A 116 -17.93 -18.84 -7.59
N ASN A 117 -18.51 -18.67 -6.39
CA ASN A 117 -17.78 -18.90 -5.15
C ASN A 117 -17.39 -20.38 -5.01
N GLN A 118 -18.30 -21.34 -5.27
CA GLN A 118 -17.98 -22.78 -5.24
C GLN A 118 -16.80 -23.12 -6.15
N ALA A 119 -16.86 -22.73 -7.42
CA ALA A 119 -15.79 -23.01 -8.39
C ALA A 119 -14.45 -22.38 -8.00
N THR A 120 -14.46 -21.12 -7.56
CA THR A 120 -13.23 -20.43 -7.19
C THR A 120 -12.65 -20.94 -5.86
N MET A 121 -13.48 -21.29 -4.87
CA MET A 121 -13.04 -21.93 -3.63
C MET A 121 -12.46 -23.33 -3.88
N SER A 122 -13.10 -24.14 -4.71
CA SER A 122 -12.57 -25.44 -5.16
C SER A 122 -11.20 -25.28 -5.83
N SER A 123 -11.05 -24.31 -6.75
CA SER A 123 -9.75 -24.02 -7.39
C SER A 123 -8.65 -23.54 -6.43
N GLN A 124 -9.03 -23.02 -5.26
CA GLN A 124 -8.11 -22.62 -4.18
C GLN A 124 -7.79 -23.79 -3.23
N GLY A 125 -8.35 -24.98 -3.48
CA GLY A 125 -8.19 -26.17 -2.63
C GLY A 125 -9.11 -26.18 -1.41
N ILE A 126 -10.16 -25.36 -1.38
CA ILE A 126 -11.17 -25.36 -0.32
C ILE A 126 -12.28 -26.36 -0.71
N PRO A 127 -12.41 -27.50 -0.01
CA PRO A 127 -13.31 -28.57 -0.42
C PRO A 127 -14.78 -28.15 -0.42
N GLN A 128 -15.50 -28.51 -1.47
CA GLN A 128 -16.94 -28.29 -1.64
C GLN A 128 -17.67 -29.64 -1.63
N LEU A 129 -18.51 -29.88 -0.62
CA LEU A 129 -19.31 -31.10 -0.49
C LEU A 129 -20.79 -30.77 -0.55
N ALA A 130 -21.53 -31.44 -1.44
CA ALA A 130 -22.99 -31.34 -1.48
C ALA A 130 -23.65 -32.64 -0.98
N VAL A 131 -24.76 -32.48 -0.27
CA VAL A 131 -25.62 -33.57 0.19
C VAL A 131 -27.05 -33.21 -0.22
N VAL A 132 -27.56 -33.83 -1.28
CA VAL A 132 -28.91 -33.64 -1.79
C VAL A 132 -29.87 -34.51 -1.00
N MET A 133 -30.70 -33.87 -0.19
CA MET A 133 -31.59 -34.50 0.80
C MET A 133 -33.07 -34.17 0.56
N GLY A 134 -33.39 -33.63 -0.62
CA GLY A 134 -34.73 -33.25 -1.06
C GLY A 134 -34.66 -32.61 -2.44
N SER A 135 -35.60 -31.72 -2.75
CA SER A 135 -35.68 -31.12 -4.09
C SER A 135 -34.46 -30.26 -4.42
N CYS A 136 -33.97 -30.37 -5.65
CA CYS A 136 -32.84 -29.60 -6.16
C CYS A 136 -33.04 -29.22 -7.63
N THR A 137 -33.86 -28.20 -7.90
CA THR A 137 -34.33 -27.89 -9.26
C THR A 137 -33.70 -26.64 -9.89
N ALA A 138 -33.73 -26.59 -11.23
CA ALA A 138 -33.31 -25.45 -12.06
C ALA A 138 -31.89 -24.96 -11.70
N GLY A 139 -31.72 -23.68 -11.36
CA GLY A 139 -30.41 -23.14 -10.98
C GLY A 139 -29.80 -23.82 -9.75
N GLY A 140 -30.63 -24.34 -8.83
CA GLY A 140 -30.15 -25.02 -7.62
C GLY A 140 -29.37 -26.31 -7.93
N ALA A 141 -29.63 -26.94 -9.08
CA ALA A 141 -28.93 -28.14 -9.53
C ALA A 141 -27.41 -27.96 -9.69
N TYR A 142 -26.93 -26.72 -9.83
CA TYR A 142 -25.49 -26.46 -9.87
C TYR A 142 -24.79 -26.56 -8.52
N VAL A 143 -25.51 -26.52 -7.39
CA VAL A 143 -24.88 -26.72 -6.08
C VAL A 143 -24.23 -28.10 -5.98
N PRO A 144 -24.94 -29.23 -6.24
CA PRO A 144 -24.31 -30.53 -6.29
C PRO A 144 -23.39 -30.70 -7.52
N ALA A 145 -23.81 -30.27 -8.71
CA ALA A 145 -23.03 -30.50 -9.93
C ALA A 145 -21.68 -29.75 -9.99
N MET A 146 -21.48 -28.71 -9.16
CA MET A 146 -20.22 -27.96 -9.04
C MET A 146 -19.52 -28.17 -7.69
N SER A 147 -19.98 -29.13 -6.89
CA SER A 147 -19.24 -29.57 -5.70
C SER A 147 -18.17 -30.59 -6.09
N ASP A 148 -17.09 -30.67 -5.32
CA ASP A 148 -15.99 -31.62 -5.58
C ASP A 148 -16.46 -33.07 -5.36
N GLN A 149 -17.41 -33.24 -4.43
CA GLN A 149 -18.11 -34.49 -4.16
C GLN A 149 -19.59 -34.20 -3.88
N ALA A 150 -20.47 -35.05 -4.37
CA ALA A 150 -21.91 -34.94 -4.20
C ALA A 150 -22.53 -36.28 -3.76
N ILE A 151 -23.32 -36.22 -2.69
CA ILE A 151 -24.10 -37.33 -2.13
C ILE A 151 -25.57 -37.05 -2.43
N ILE A 152 -26.33 -38.06 -2.87
CA ILE A 152 -27.78 -37.94 -3.08
C ILE A 152 -28.54 -39.05 -2.35
N VAL A 153 -29.63 -38.68 -1.67
CA VAL A 153 -30.52 -39.62 -0.99
C VAL A 153 -31.55 -40.16 -1.99
N LYS A 154 -31.81 -41.47 -1.95
CA LYS A 154 -32.85 -42.09 -2.78
C LYS A 154 -34.24 -41.49 -2.52
N GLY A 155 -34.98 -41.19 -3.59
CA GLY A 155 -36.38 -40.76 -3.50
C GLY A 155 -36.59 -39.28 -3.15
N THR A 156 -35.58 -38.43 -3.36
CA THR A 156 -35.64 -36.99 -3.04
C THR A 156 -36.28 -36.12 -4.11
N GLU A 157 -36.35 -36.59 -5.36
CA GLU A 157 -36.91 -35.83 -6.47
C GLU A 157 -38.38 -36.17 -6.75
N LEU A 158 -39.15 -35.19 -7.20
CA LEU A 158 -40.58 -35.36 -7.53
C LEU A 158 -40.80 -36.34 -8.71
N SER A 159 -39.78 -36.53 -9.55
CA SER A 159 -39.75 -37.53 -10.62
C SER A 159 -38.39 -38.26 -10.61
N GLU A 160 -38.38 -39.47 -10.07
CA GLU A 160 -37.17 -40.31 -9.97
C GLU A 160 -36.57 -40.61 -11.36
N GLU A 161 -37.42 -40.73 -12.39
CA GLU A 161 -36.98 -40.96 -13.78
C GLU A 161 -36.28 -39.74 -14.40
N LEU A 162 -36.55 -38.52 -13.92
CA LEU A 162 -36.00 -37.29 -14.52
C LEU A 162 -34.69 -36.83 -13.87
N GLY A 163 -34.51 -37.10 -12.57
CA GLY A 163 -33.37 -36.58 -11.79
C GLY A 163 -33.14 -37.31 -10.47
N GLY A 164 -33.65 -38.53 -10.33
CA GLY A 164 -33.51 -39.31 -9.10
C GLY A 164 -32.07 -39.75 -8.80
N ALA A 165 -31.89 -40.32 -7.60
CA ALA A 165 -30.59 -40.83 -7.16
C ALA A 165 -30.08 -41.97 -8.06
N ASP A 166 -30.99 -42.83 -8.53
CA ASP A 166 -30.66 -43.95 -9.41
C ASP A 166 -30.09 -43.45 -10.75
N LEU A 167 -30.68 -42.41 -11.35
CA LEU A 167 -30.20 -41.80 -12.59
C LEU A 167 -28.84 -41.11 -12.41
N HIS A 168 -28.70 -40.28 -11.37
CA HIS A 168 -27.50 -39.45 -11.22
C HIS A 168 -26.27 -40.21 -10.73
N CYS A 169 -26.43 -41.28 -9.94
CA CYS A 169 -25.33 -42.17 -9.56
C CYS A 169 -25.09 -43.31 -10.55
N GLY A 170 -26.13 -43.81 -11.23
CA GLY A 170 -26.05 -44.98 -12.10
C GLY A 170 -25.75 -44.68 -13.57
N GLU A 171 -26.18 -43.52 -14.08
CA GLU A 171 -26.12 -43.20 -15.51
C GLU A 171 -25.40 -41.89 -15.81
N SER A 172 -25.84 -40.77 -15.21
CA SER A 172 -25.35 -39.45 -15.61
C SER A 172 -24.02 -39.05 -14.98
N GLY A 173 -23.69 -39.61 -13.81
CA GLY A 173 -22.49 -39.26 -13.04
C GLY A 173 -22.49 -37.85 -12.46
N VAL A 174 -23.68 -37.27 -12.19
CA VAL A 174 -23.79 -35.93 -11.56
C VAL A 174 -23.53 -36.02 -10.05
N THR A 175 -23.77 -37.17 -9.44
CA THR A 175 -23.56 -37.42 -8.01
C THR A 175 -22.72 -38.67 -7.81
N ASP A 176 -21.82 -38.63 -6.83
CA ASP A 176 -20.77 -39.64 -6.64
C ASP A 176 -21.18 -40.75 -5.66
N TYR A 177 -22.06 -40.42 -4.69
CA TYR A 177 -22.42 -41.35 -3.62
C TYR A 177 -23.94 -41.49 -3.47
N TYR A 178 -24.38 -42.75 -3.43
CA TYR A 178 -25.78 -43.13 -3.29
C TYR A 178 -26.13 -43.40 -1.81
N ALA A 179 -27.02 -42.59 -1.24
CA ALA A 179 -27.49 -42.72 0.13
C ALA A 179 -28.91 -43.31 0.20
N HIS A 180 -29.20 -44.10 1.23
CA HIS A 180 -30.50 -44.77 1.41
C HIS A 180 -31.51 -43.94 2.19
N ASN A 181 -31.01 -43.01 3.01
CA ASN A 181 -31.77 -42.11 3.85
C ASN A 181 -30.83 -40.99 4.34
N ASP A 182 -31.40 -39.98 5.01
CA ASP A 182 -30.66 -38.85 5.56
C ASP A 182 -29.49 -39.29 6.46
N GLN A 183 -29.68 -40.26 7.36
CA GLN A 183 -28.62 -40.71 8.28
C GLN A 183 -27.44 -41.33 7.53
N HIS A 184 -27.71 -42.13 6.49
CA HIS A 184 -26.66 -42.70 5.64
C HIS A 184 -25.92 -41.59 4.87
N ALA A 185 -26.64 -40.59 4.35
CA ALA A 185 -26.03 -39.43 3.69
C ALA A 185 -25.10 -38.64 4.62
N LEU A 186 -25.51 -38.39 5.88
CA LEU A 186 -24.66 -37.70 6.85
C LEU A 186 -23.42 -38.53 7.21
N TYR A 187 -23.55 -39.86 7.33
CA TYR A 187 -22.39 -40.75 7.51
C TYR A 187 -21.39 -40.66 6.35
N LEU A 188 -21.88 -40.66 5.11
CA LEU A 188 -21.04 -40.50 3.92
C LEU A 188 -20.37 -39.11 3.92
N ALA A 189 -21.11 -38.06 4.25
CA ALA A 189 -20.56 -36.70 4.33
C ALA A 189 -19.42 -36.60 5.34
N ARG A 190 -19.60 -37.17 6.54
CA ARG A 190 -18.54 -37.27 7.56
C ARG A 190 -17.33 -38.04 7.06
N SER A 191 -17.54 -39.09 6.26
CA SER A 191 -16.49 -39.91 5.65
C SER A 191 -15.70 -39.12 4.60
N CYS A 192 -16.38 -38.33 3.76
CA CYS A 192 -15.75 -37.43 2.79
C CYS A 192 -14.83 -36.42 3.49
N ILE A 193 -15.30 -35.79 4.57
CA ILE A 193 -14.51 -34.83 5.35
C ILE A 193 -13.32 -35.50 6.05
N ALA A 194 -13.50 -36.71 6.59
CA ALA A 194 -12.41 -37.50 7.18
C ALA A 194 -11.33 -37.88 6.15
N GLY A 195 -11.69 -38.01 4.87
CA GLY A 195 -10.75 -38.31 3.77
C GLY A 195 -9.93 -37.11 3.28
N LEU A 196 -10.18 -35.89 3.78
CA LEU A 196 -9.43 -34.70 3.37
C LEU A 196 -7.98 -34.75 3.89
N PRO A 197 -7.01 -34.19 3.14
CA PRO A 197 -5.62 -34.11 3.58
C PRO A 197 -5.49 -33.32 4.89
N PRO A 198 -4.52 -33.65 5.77
CA PRO A 198 -4.34 -32.97 7.04
C PRO A 198 -4.07 -31.46 6.86
N VAL A 199 -4.50 -30.64 7.83
CA VAL A 199 -4.12 -29.22 7.87
C VAL A 199 -2.69 -29.14 8.40
N GLU A 200 -1.78 -28.60 7.60
CA GLU A 200 -0.43 -28.24 8.06
C GLU A 200 -0.57 -27.08 9.07
N GLU A 201 -0.09 -27.28 10.30
CA GLU A 201 -0.17 -26.34 11.44
C GLU A 201 -1.59 -26.09 12.01
N GLN A 202 -2.05 -26.99 12.89
CA GLN A 202 -3.12 -26.63 13.82
C GLN A 202 -2.53 -25.86 15.00
N MET A 203 -2.68 -24.53 15.01
CA MET A 203 -2.69 -23.81 16.30
C MET A 203 -3.92 -24.31 17.06
N THR A 204 -3.71 -25.24 17.98
CA THR A 204 -4.79 -25.80 18.78
C THR A 204 -5.19 -24.83 19.88
N PHE A 205 -6.50 -24.70 20.06
CA PHE A 205 -7.10 -24.15 21.27
C PHE A 205 -6.43 -24.75 22.50
N ASN A 206 -6.06 -23.93 23.49
CA ASN A 206 -5.43 -24.45 24.70
C ASN A 206 -6.55 -24.86 25.69
N PRO A 207 -6.81 -26.16 25.92
CA PRO A 207 -7.82 -26.60 26.87
C PRO A 207 -7.46 -26.21 28.32
N ASN A 208 -6.20 -25.85 28.57
CA ASN A 208 -5.70 -25.36 29.87
C ASN A 208 -5.62 -23.82 29.92
N ALA A 209 -6.33 -23.10 29.05
CA ALA A 209 -6.41 -21.65 29.15
C ALA A 209 -7.11 -21.25 30.46
N ASP A 210 -6.55 -20.27 31.17
CA ASP A 210 -7.15 -19.78 32.41
C ASP A 210 -8.52 -19.17 32.13
N GLU A 211 -9.53 -19.55 32.91
CA GLU A 211 -10.80 -18.83 32.90
C GLU A 211 -10.62 -17.39 33.44
N PRO A 212 -11.48 -16.44 33.03
CA PRO A 212 -11.49 -15.10 33.61
C PRO A 212 -11.73 -15.18 35.12
N LEU A 213 -11.16 -14.23 35.87
CA LEU A 213 -11.34 -14.15 37.33
C LEU A 213 -12.75 -13.74 37.75
N TYR A 214 -13.51 -13.16 36.82
CA TYR A 214 -14.85 -12.63 37.06
C TYR A 214 -15.89 -13.38 36.23
N PRO A 215 -17.07 -13.72 36.81
CA PRO A 215 -18.16 -14.34 36.08
C PRO A 215 -18.63 -13.52 34.87
N ALA A 216 -18.97 -14.20 33.77
CA ALA A 216 -19.42 -13.55 32.55
C ALA A 216 -20.78 -12.85 32.72
N GLU A 217 -21.63 -13.35 33.63
CA GLU A 217 -22.96 -12.81 33.93
C GLU A 217 -22.91 -11.38 34.49
N GLU A 218 -21.80 -10.99 35.11
CA GLU A 218 -21.64 -9.63 35.64
C GLU A 218 -21.66 -8.55 34.55
N ILE A 219 -21.41 -8.92 33.28
CA ILE A 219 -21.49 -8.01 32.12
C ILE A 219 -22.86 -7.32 32.06
N TYR A 220 -23.95 -8.00 32.43
CA TYR A 220 -25.29 -7.44 32.42
C TYR A 220 -25.42 -6.21 33.34
N GLY A 221 -24.78 -6.26 34.52
CA GLY A 221 -24.81 -5.18 35.50
C GLY A 221 -23.90 -3.99 35.17
N ILE A 222 -22.90 -4.22 34.31
CA ILE A 222 -21.91 -3.20 33.92
C ILE A 222 -22.47 -2.33 32.80
N VAL A 223 -22.85 -2.95 31.69
CA VAL A 223 -23.24 -2.22 30.47
C VAL A 223 -24.70 -1.79 30.53
N GLY A 224 -25.59 -2.66 31.02
CA GLY A 224 -27.02 -2.40 31.11
C GLY A 224 -27.68 -2.10 29.75
N SER A 225 -28.90 -1.58 29.80
CA SER A 225 -29.69 -1.23 28.61
C SER A 225 -29.63 0.27 28.24
N ASN A 226 -29.13 1.12 29.13
CA ASN A 226 -29.06 2.56 28.90
C ASN A 226 -27.72 2.97 28.27
N LEU A 227 -27.71 3.09 26.93
CA LEU A 227 -26.52 3.50 26.16
C LEU A 227 -25.99 4.91 26.49
N LYS A 228 -26.76 5.75 27.20
CA LYS A 228 -26.30 7.08 27.65
C LYS A 228 -25.41 7.00 28.90
N LYS A 229 -25.45 5.89 29.64
CA LYS A 229 -24.62 5.68 30.82
C LYS A 229 -23.22 5.29 30.39
N THR A 230 -22.21 6.04 30.84
CA THR A 230 -20.81 5.68 30.66
C THR A 230 -20.42 4.55 31.60
N TYR A 231 -19.52 3.69 31.15
CA TYR A 231 -18.89 2.62 31.93
C TYR A 231 -17.45 2.44 31.46
N ASP A 232 -16.59 1.84 32.29
CA ASP A 232 -15.24 1.50 31.86
C ASP A 232 -15.25 0.19 31.07
N VAL A 233 -14.85 0.24 29.81
CA VAL A 233 -14.82 -0.94 28.93
C VAL A 233 -13.84 -2.02 29.40
N ARG A 234 -12.88 -1.68 30.26
CA ARG A 234 -11.98 -2.65 30.90
C ARG A 234 -12.73 -3.69 31.72
N GLU A 235 -13.88 -3.34 32.29
CA GLU A 235 -14.74 -4.27 33.01
C GLU A 235 -15.30 -5.37 32.09
N VAL A 236 -15.59 -5.03 30.83
CA VAL A 236 -15.99 -6.03 29.82
C VAL A 236 -14.78 -6.89 29.43
N ILE A 237 -13.61 -6.26 29.18
CA ILE A 237 -12.38 -6.97 28.81
C ILE A 237 -11.99 -7.99 29.88
N ALA A 238 -12.03 -7.62 31.16
CA ALA A 238 -11.68 -8.48 32.29
C ALA A 238 -12.52 -9.77 32.38
N ARG A 239 -13.73 -9.79 31.80
CA ARG A 239 -14.65 -10.93 31.82
C ARG A 239 -14.57 -11.81 30.57
N ILE A 240 -13.82 -11.41 29.55
CA ILE A 240 -13.69 -12.16 28.30
C ILE A 240 -12.27 -12.70 28.06
N VAL A 241 -11.24 -12.14 28.70
CA VAL A 241 -9.83 -12.55 28.51
C VAL A 241 -9.35 -13.52 29.58
N ASP A 242 -8.38 -14.37 29.22
CA ASP A 242 -7.87 -15.42 30.10
C ASP A 242 -7.23 -14.85 31.36
N GLY A 243 -7.63 -15.39 32.52
CA GLY A 243 -7.17 -14.93 33.83
C GLY A 243 -7.39 -13.44 34.10
N SER A 244 -8.30 -12.78 33.35
CA SER A 244 -8.52 -11.33 33.40
C SER A 244 -7.26 -10.48 33.19
N ARG A 245 -6.25 -11.03 32.49
CA ARG A 245 -4.98 -10.35 32.24
C ARG A 245 -5.05 -9.53 30.96
N PHE A 246 -4.82 -8.22 31.09
CA PHE A 246 -4.81 -7.29 29.98
C PHE A 246 -3.60 -6.38 30.07
N HIS A 247 -2.75 -6.39 29.03
CA HIS A 247 -1.57 -5.54 28.94
C HIS A 247 -1.90 -4.31 28.12
N GLU A 248 -2.30 -3.24 28.79
CA GLU A 248 -2.74 -2.01 28.15
C GLU A 248 -1.58 -1.28 27.46
N PHE A 249 -1.81 -0.89 26.20
CA PHE A 249 -0.90 -0.09 25.39
C PHE A 249 -1.32 1.38 25.45
N LYS A 250 -0.36 2.29 25.65
CA LYS A 250 -0.62 3.73 25.74
C LYS A 250 -1.78 4.05 26.71
N GLU A 251 -1.75 3.46 27.90
CA GLU A 251 -2.80 3.60 28.94
C GLU A 251 -3.16 5.07 29.21
N ARG A 252 -2.16 5.95 29.28
CA ARG A 252 -2.30 7.39 29.60
C ARG A 252 -2.34 8.33 28.37
N TYR A 253 -2.64 7.82 27.18
CA TYR A 253 -2.70 8.61 25.95
C TYR A 253 -3.92 8.19 25.14
N GLY A 254 -4.77 9.13 24.71
CA GLY A 254 -6.00 8.81 23.98
C GLY A 254 -6.91 7.85 24.74
N GLU A 255 -7.17 8.13 26.03
CA GLU A 255 -7.84 7.22 26.99
C GLU A 255 -9.26 6.80 26.60
N THR A 256 -9.89 7.51 25.65
CA THR A 256 -11.20 7.16 25.10
C THR A 256 -11.17 5.98 24.14
N LEU A 257 -9.98 5.50 23.77
CA LEU A 257 -9.78 4.22 23.08
C LEU A 257 -8.80 3.37 23.90
N VAL A 258 -9.33 2.33 24.53
CA VAL A 258 -8.53 1.34 25.26
C VAL A 258 -7.95 0.37 24.23
N THR A 259 -6.62 0.21 24.23
CA THR A 259 -5.96 -0.78 23.39
C THR A 259 -4.98 -1.61 24.19
N GLY A 260 -4.83 -2.89 23.88
CA GLY A 260 -3.91 -3.74 24.62
C GLY A 260 -3.95 -5.19 24.19
N PHE A 261 -2.99 -5.96 24.72
CA PHE A 261 -2.81 -7.37 24.39
C PHE A 261 -3.40 -8.26 25.48
N ALA A 262 -4.05 -9.33 25.06
CA ALA A 262 -4.56 -10.39 25.95
C ALA A 262 -4.51 -11.75 25.26
N THR A 263 -5.00 -12.78 25.94
CA THR A 263 -5.32 -14.07 25.34
C THR A 263 -6.78 -14.43 25.55
N ILE A 264 -7.38 -15.12 24.59
CA ILE A 264 -8.71 -15.72 24.70
C ILE A 264 -8.57 -17.18 24.28
N TYR A 265 -8.79 -18.09 25.23
CA TYR A 265 -8.55 -19.52 25.07
C TYR A 265 -7.13 -19.86 24.57
N GLY A 266 -6.14 -19.12 25.10
CA GLY A 266 -4.73 -19.24 24.72
C GLY A 266 -4.34 -18.51 23.43
N GLN A 267 -5.31 -18.09 22.61
CA GLN A 267 -5.02 -17.32 21.39
C GLN A 267 -4.70 -15.87 21.76
N ARG A 268 -3.53 -15.38 21.34
CA ARG A 268 -3.16 -13.97 21.53
C ARG A 268 -4.02 -13.07 20.67
N VAL A 269 -4.55 -12.00 21.27
CA VAL A 269 -5.42 -11.01 20.62
C VAL A 269 -4.98 -9.59 20.95
N GLY A 270 -5.14 -8.69 19.98
CA GLY A 270 -5.03 -7.24 20.15
C GLY A 270 -6.42 -6.65 20.24
N ILE A 271 -6.78 -6.07 21.38
CA ILE A 271 -8.12 -5.52 21.63
C ILE A 271 -8.09 -4.01 21.41
N LEU A 272 -9.08 -3.49 20.69
CA LEU A 272 -9.41 -2.06 20.61
C LEU A 272 -10.85 -1.87 21.08
N ALA A 273 -11.05 -1.09 22.14
CA ALA A 273 -12.34 -0.96 22.80
C ALA A 273 -12.66 0.51 23.09
N ASN A 274 -13.86 0.95 22.70
CA ASN A 274 -14.26 2.34 22.95
C ASN A 274 -14.59 2.57 24.42
N ASN A 275 -14.08 3.68 24.95
CA ASN A 275 -14.33 4.15 26.31
C ASN A 275 -14.78 5.62 26.31
N GLY A 276 -15.34 6.09 25.19
CA GLY A 276 -15.75 7.47 24.94
C GLY A 276 -15.72 7.84 23.45
N VAL A 277 -15.84 9.14 23.15
CA VAL A 277 -15.68 9.70 21.80
C VAL A 277 -14.23 9.60 21.31
N LEU A 278 -14.00 9.46 20.02
CA LEU A 278 -12.64 9.40 19.46
C LEU A 278 -12.05 10.80 19.26
N PHE A 279 -10.85 11.02 19.82
CA PHE A 279 -10.01 12.19 19.55
C PHE A 279 -8.89 11.85 18.57
N ALA A 280 -8.11 12.85 18.15
CA ALA A 280 -6.95 12.66 17.28
C ALA A 280 -5.93 11.69 17.91
N GLU A 281 -5.69 11.83 19.21
CA GLU A 281 -4.82 10.97 20.01
C GLU A 281 -5.33 9.52 20.02
N SER A 282 -6.64 9.33 20.18
CA SER A 282 -7.28 8.01 20.15
C SER A 282 -7.08 7.35 18.78
N ALA A 283 -7.25 8.10 17.69
CA ALA A 283 -7.04 7.58 16.34
C ALA A 283 -5.58 7.23 16.05
N MET A 284 -4.63 8.09 16.47
CA MET A 284 -3.19 7.82 16.36
C MET A 284 -2.76 6.61 17.21
N LYS A 285 -3.32 6.47 18.41
CA LYS A 285 -3.11 5.30 19.28
C LYS A 285 -3.62 4.02 18.60
N GLY A 286 -4.84 4.05 18.06
CA GLY A 286 -5.44 2.91 17.37
C GLY A 286 -4.66 2.50 16.13
N ALA A 287 -4.27 3.46 15.28
CA ALA A 287 -3.47 3.19 14.09
C ALA A 287 -2.13 2.49 14.43
N HIS A 288 -1.36 3.07 15.35
CA HIS A 288 -0.09 2.48 15.81
C HIS A 288 -0.31 1.09 16.44
N PHE A 289 -1.34 0.92 17.25
CA PHE A 289 -1.62 -0.39 17.85
C PHE A 289 -1.94 -1.47 16.80
N ILE A 290 -2.69 -1.11 15.75
CA ILE A 290 -2.96 -2.00 14.61
C ILE A 290 -1.67 -2.34 13.86
N GLU A 291 -0.77 -1.38 13.64
CA GLU A 291 0.55 -1.64 13.03
C GLU A 291 1.35 -2.68 13.83
N LEU A 292 1.37 -2.56 15.16
CA LEU A 292 2.02 -3.55 16.04
C LEU A 292 1.38 -4.94 15.93
N CYS A 293 0.06 -5.02 15.89
CA CYS A 293 -0.65 -6.30 15.76
C CYS A 293 -0.38 -6.93 14.38
N CYS A 294 -0.41 -6.14 13.31
CA CYS A 294 -0.08 -6.56 11.95
C CYS A 294 1.35 -7.08 11.85
N GLN A 295 2.34 -6.35 12.39
CA GLN A 295 3.74 -6.75 12.39
C GLN A 295 3.96 -8.09 13.12
N ARG A 296 3.19 -8.33 14.19
CA ARG A 296 3.32 -9.52 15.04
C ARG A 296 2.34 -10.65 14.66
N LYS A 297 1.56 -10.47 13.60
CA LYS A 297 0.52 -11.42 13.16
C LYS A 297 -0.50 -11.76 14.27
N ILE A 298 -0.89 -10.76 15.05
CA ILE A 298 -1.86 -10.89 16.14
C ILE A 298 -3.25 -10.50 15.62
N PRO A 299 -4.27 -11.39 15.72
CA PRO A 299 -5.66 -11.06 15.42
C PRO A 299 -6.20 -9.89 16.23
N LEU A 300 -7.12 -9.13 15.64
CA LEU A 300 -7.72 -7.93 16.23
C LEU A 300 -9.15 -8.18 16.69
N LEU A 301 -9.48 -7.70 17.89
CA LEU A 301 -10.83 -7.66 18.45
C LEU A 301 -11.27 -6.21 18.64
N PHE A 302 -12.37 -5.83 18.02
CA PHE A 302 -12.97 -4.50 18.17
C PHE A 302 -14.23 -4.60 19.04
N LEU A 303 -14.26 -3.87 20.16
CA LEU A 303 -15.44 -3.72 21.01
C LEU A 303 -16.05 -2.32 20.77
N GLN A 304 -17.13 -2.28 19.99
CA GLN A 304 -17.76 -1.04 19.56
C GLN A 304 -18.75 -0.50 20.59
N ASN A 305 -18.44 0.68 21.11
CA ASN A 305 -19.37 1.53 21.87
C ASN A 305 -19.04 3.01 21.58
N ILE A 306 -19.31 3.43 20.34
CA ILE A 306 -18.85 4.70 19.79
C ILE A 306 -20.00 5.57 19.30
N THR A 307 -20.01 6.81 19.77
CA THR A 307 -20.94 7.88 19.34
C THR A 307 -20.40 8.72 18.19
N GLY A 308 -19.08 8.71 17.95
CA GLY A 308 -18.42 9.41 16.85
C GLY A 308 -17.06 9.97 17.23
N PHE A 309 -16.53 10.82 16.37
CA PHE A 309 -15.34 11.63 16.65
C PHE A 309 -15.72 12.92 17.37
N MET A 310 -14.77 13.50 18.10
CA MET A 310 -14.94 14.83 18.67
C MET A 310 -15.22 15.85 17.55
N VAL A 311 -16.16 16.76 17.78
CA VAL A 311 -16.52 17.83 16.85
C VAL A 311 -16.16 19.20 17.44
N GLY A 312 -15.74 20.13 16.58
CA GLY A 312 -15.39 21.49 17.00
C GLY A 312 -14.25 22.04 16.15
N ARG A 313 -14.16 23.38 16.07
CA ARG A 313 -13.15 24.07 15.26
C ARG A 313 -11.73 23.61 15.61
N ASP A 314 -11.40 23.53 16.89
CA ASP A 314 -10.06 23.15 17.35
C ASP A 314 -9.71 21.70 16.98
N ALA A 315 -10.69 20.79 17.01
CA ALA A 315 -10.50 19.41 16.59
C ALA A 315 -10.26 19.31 15.08
N GLU A 316 -11.03 20.04 14.27
CA GLU A 316 -10.87 20.09 12.81
C GLU A 316 -9.53 20.73 12.41
N ALA A 317 -9.17 21.87 13.01
CA ALA A 317 -7.90 22.54 12.78
C ALA A 317 -6.70 21.70 13.24
N GLY A 318 -6.85 20.97 14.35
CA GLY A 318 -5.89 19.96 14.82
C GLY A 318 -5.82 18.72 13.94
N GLY A 319 -6.62 18.63 12.87
CA GLY A 319 -6.56 17.56 11.89
C GLY A 319 -7.24 16.27 12.31
N ILE A 320 -8.32 16.32 13.11
CA ILE A 320 -9.05 15.11 13.53
C ILE A 320 -9.46 14.22 12.35
N ALA A 321 -9.80 14.81 11.20
CA ALA A 321 -10.06 14.08 9.96
C ALA A 321 -8.83 13.30 9.45
N LYS A 322 -7.64 13.90 9.39
CA LYS A 322 -6.40 13.21 8.95
C LYS A 322 -5.92 12.18 9.97
N HIS A 323 -6.23 12.34 11.24
CA HIS A 323 -5.90 11.36 12.28
C HIS A 323 -6.89 10.18 12.26
N GLY A 324 -8.19 10.45 12.15
CA GLY A 324 -9.22 9.43 11.91
C GLY A 324 -8.97 8.63 10.63
N ALA A 325 -8.53 9.30 9.56
CA ALA A 325 -8.14 8.63 8.31
C ALA A 325 -6.99 7.63 8.50
N LYS A 326 -5.99 7.90 9.36
CA LYS A 326 -4.92 6.94 9.64
C LYS A 326 -5.47 5.68 10.32
N LEU A 327 -6.38 5.83 11.29
CA LEU A 327 -7.03 4.68 11.92
C LEU A 327 -7.80 3.85 10.87
N VAL A 328 -8.59 4.51 10.02
CA VAL A 328 -9.36 3.86 8.96
C VAL A 328 -8.46 3.13 7.95
N THR A 329 -7.35 3.76 7.52
CA THR A 329 -6.34 3.13 6.65
C THR A 329 -5.74 1.89 7.32
N ALA A 330 -5.40 1.98 8.61
CA ALA A 330 -4.84 0.86 9.35
C ALA A 330 -5.84 -0.32 9.43
N VAL A 331 -7.11 -0.04 9.76
CA VAL A 331 -8.18 -1.04 9.83
C VAL A 331 -8.43 -1.71 8.47
N ALA A 332 -8.52 -0.90 7.40
CA ALA A 332 -8.81 -1.39 6.06
C ALA A 332 -7.70 -2.29 5.53
N CYS A 333 -6.44 -1.90 5.70
CA CYS A 333 -5.29 -2.62 5.16
C CYS A 333 -4.83 -3.80 6.03
N ALA A 334 -5.24 -3.88 7.30
CA ALA A 334 -4.83 -4.96 8.20
C ALA A 334 -5.27 -6.34 7.69
N ASN A 335 -4.30 -7.20 7.42
CA ASN A 335 -4.49 -8.56 6.90
C ASN A 335 -4.63 -9.65 7.99
N VAL A 336 -4.33 -9.29 9.25
CA VAL A 336 -4.64 -10.13 10.41
C VAL A 336 -6.16 -10.35 10.51
N PRO A 337 -6.64 -11.49 11.06
CA PRO A 337 -8.06 -11.68 11.29
C PRO A 337 -8.63 -10.58 12.19
N LYS A 338 -9.77 -10.01 11.80
CA LYS A 338 -10.47 -8.95 12.55
C LYS A 338 -11.84 -9.48 12.97
N ILE A 339 -12.21 -9.33 14.23
CA ILE A 339 -13.54 -9.65 14.76
C ILE A 339 -14.10 -8.42 15.45
N THR A 340 -15.38 -8.14 15.24
CA THR A 340 -16.05 -6.98 15.82
C THR A 340 -17.24 -7.42 16.66
N VAL A 341 -17.38 -6.86 17.85
CA VAL A 341 -18.56 -7.03 18.71
C VAL A 341 -19.11 -5.65 19.06
N LEU A 342 -20.37 -5.40 18.71
CA LEU A 342 -21.08 -4.17 19.09
C LEU A 342 -21.65 -4.36 20.50
N VAL A 343 -20.97 -3.76 21.47
CA VAL A 343 -21.33 -3.83 22.90
C VAL A 343 -22.15 -2.61 23.35
N GLY A 344 -22.32 -1.62 22.47
CA GLY A 344 -23.13 -0.43 22.71
C GLY A 344 -23.49 0.31 21.41
N GLY A 345 -23.19 1.61 21.35
CA GLY A 345 -23.44 2.42 20.15
C GLY A 345 -22.46 2.12 19.01
N SER A 346 -22.93 2.19 17.77
CA SER A 346 -22.12 2.16 16.57
C SER A 346 -22.62 3.22 15.60
N TYR A 347 -22.11 4.44 15.74
CA TYR A 347 -22.61 5.61 15.01
C TYR A 347 -21.56 6.25 14.09
N GLY A 348 -22.00 6.64 12.89
CA GLY A 348 -21.25 7.48 11.95
C GLY A 348 -19.83 6.97 11.64
N ALA A 349 -18.89 7.91 11.54
CA ALA A 349 -17.49 7.60 11.25
C ALA A 349 -16.80 6.73 12.32
N GLY A 350 -17.37 6.65 13.53
CA GLY A 350 -16.89 5.75 14.58
C GLY A 350 -17.01 4.27 14.19
N ASN A 351 -18.10 3.90 13.49
CA ASN A 351 -18.27 2.55 12.94
C ASN A 351 -17.11 2.17 12.00
N TYR A 352 -16.63 3.14 11.22
CA TYR A 352 -15.57 2.93 10.25
C TYR A 352 -14.21 2.69 10.93
N GLY A 353 -13.84 3.60 11.84
CA GLY A 353 -12.58 3.50 12.58
C GLY A 353 -12.49 2.28 13.49
N MET A 354 -13.62 1.67 13.85
CA MET A 354 -13.68 0.49 14.72
C MET A 354 -14.03 -0.80 13.98
N CYS A 355 -13.76 -0.89 12.66
CA CYS A 355 -13.94 -2.10 11.86
C CYS A 355 -15.39 -2.61 11.76
N GLY A 356 -16.32 -1.71 11.41
CA GLY A 356 -17.70 -2.08 11.05
C GLY A 356 -17.79 -2.96 9.78
N ARG A 357 -19.01 -3.34 9.39
CA ARG A 357 -19.27 -4.31 8.31
C ARG A 357 -18.58 -3.98 6.98
N GLY A 358 -18.41 -2.70 6.64
CA GLY A 358 -17.74 -2.25 5.43
C GLY A 358 -16.22 -2.47 5.38
N TYR A 359 -15.60 -2.95 6.47
CA TYR A 359 -14.14 -3.18 6.59
C TYR A 359 -13.77 -4.67 6.60
N SER A 360 -14.72 -5.53 6.21
CA SER A 360 -14.56 -6.98 6.10
C SER A 360 -13.90 -7.64 7.33
N PRO A 361 -14.41 -7.42 8.56
CA PRO A 361 -14.07 -8.32 9.66
C PRO A 361 -14.58 -9.74 9.35
N ARG A 362 -13.85 -10.76 9.82
CA ARG A 362 -14.23 -12.17 9.69
C ARG A 362 -15.61 -12.42 10.27
N TYR A 363 -15.91 -11.75 11.39
CA TYR A 363 -17.22 -11.79 12.03
C TYR A 363 -17.59 -10.42 12.60
N VAL A 364 -18.89 -10.10 12.55
CA VAL A 364 -19.50 -8.99 13.30
C VAL A 364 -20.62 -9.56 14.16
N PHE A 365 -20.54 -9.37 15.47
CA PHE A 365 -21.64 -9.75 16.37
C PHE A 365 -22.23 -8.51 17.04
N MET A 366 -23.49 -8.60 17.44
CA MET A 366 -24.19 -7.54 18.15
C MET A 366 -24.71 -8.02 19.49
N TRP A 367 -24.62 -7.19 20.52
CA TRP A 367 -25.37 -7.41 21.76
C TRP A 367 -26.80 -6.88 21.64
N PRO A 368 -27.76 -7.38 22.44
CA PRO A 368 -29.18 -6.98 22.34
C PRO A 368 -29.43 -5.50 22.70
N ASN A 369 -28.55 -4.88 23.50
CA ASN A 369 -28.62 -3.47 23.87
C ASN A 369 -28.01 -2.53 22.80
N SER A 370 -27.26 -3.07 21.84
CA SER A 370 -26.51 -2.25 20.87
C SER A 370 -27.43 -1.48 19.92
N ARG A 371 -26.92 -0.41 19.31
CA ARG A 371 -27.62 0.38 18.28
C ARG A 371 -26.68 0.76 17.16
N ILE A 372 -27.13 0.67 15.91
CA ILE A 372 -26.34 1.01 14.73
C ILE A 372 -27.10 1.96 13.79
N SER A 373 -26.52 3.11 13.47
CA SER A 373 -27.11 4.05 12.51
C SER A 373 -26.06 5.07 12.04
N VAL A 374 -26.41 5.87 11.03
CA VAL A 374 -25.51 6.92 10.51
C VAL A 374 -25.17 7.98 11.58
N MET A 375 -26.08 8.24 12.51
CA MET A 375 -25.90 9.07 13.71
C MET A 375 -26.98 8.70 14.73
N GLY A 376 -26.89 9.19 15.98
CA GLY A 376 -27.94 8.94 16.98
C GLY A 376 -29.29 9.57 16.58
N GLY A 377 -30.41 8.92 16.90
CA GLY A 377 -31.75 9.42 16.51
C GLY A 377 -32.05 10.82 17.04
N GLU A 378 -31.72 11.08 18.30
CA GLU A 378 -31.84 12.41 18.92
C GLU A 378 -30.95 13.45 18.22
N GLN A 379 -29.73 13.07 17.80
CA GLN A 379 -28.83 13.96 17.05
C GLN A 379 -29.42 14.30 15.67
N ALA A 380 -29.93 13.30 14.94
CA ALA A 380 -30.57 13.51 13.64
C ALA A 380 -31.80 14.43 13.75
N ALA A 381 -32.63 14.21 14.77
CA ALA A 381 -33.80 15.02 15.04
C ALA A 381 -33.43 16.47 15.39
N ASN A 382 -32.39 16.68 16.19
CA ASN A 382 -31.91 18.01 16.56
C ASN A 382 -31.33 18.79 15.36
N VAL A 383 -30.59 18.14 14.46
CA VAL A 383 -30.09 18.78 13.23
C VAL A 383 -31.25 19.23 12.33
N LEU A 384 -32.24 18.37 12.11
CA LEU A 384 -33.42 18.71 11.32
C LEU A 384 -34.24 19.83 11.94
N SER A 385 -34.43 19.80 13.27
CA SER A 385 -35.06 20.87 14.04
C SER A 385 -34.34 22.21 13.84
N THR A 386 -33.01 22.23 13.95
CA THR A 386 -32.19 23.44 13.81
C THR A 386 -32.32 24.04 12.41
N VAL A 387 -32.20 23.23 11.36
CA VAL A 387 -32.34 23.67 9.97
C VAL A 387 -33.73 24.25 9.70
N GLN A 388 -34.79 23.62 10.22
CA GLN A 388 -36.16 24.14 10.04
C GLN A 388 -36.40 25.44 10.82
N LYS A 389 -35.89 25.55 12.06
CA LYS A 389 -35.93 26.78 12.85
C LYS A 389 -35.25 27.93 12.11
N GLU A 390 -34.07 27.72 11.54
CA GLU A 390 -33.36 28.73 10.76
C GLU A 390 -34.11 29.12 9.49
N LYS A 391 -34.65 28.14 8.75
CA LYS A 391 -35.46 28.39 7.56
C LYS A 391 -36.69 29.23 7.88
N LYS A 392 -37.44 28.86 8.92
CA LYS A 392 -38.65 29.58 9.35
C LYS A 392 -38.34 30.98 9.85
N LYS A 393 -37.22 31.15 10.56
CA LYS A 393 -36.71 32.47 10.95
C LYS A 393 -36.39 33.35 9.73
N ARG A 394 -35.80 32.80 8.67
CA ARG A 394 -35.56 33.52 7.39
C ARG A 394 -36.86 33.86 6.65
N GLU A 395 -37.88 33.02 6.76
CA GLU A 395 -39.21 33.23 6.20
C GLU A 395 -40.10 34.17 7.05
N GLY A 396 -39.62 34.65 8.20
CA GLY A 396 -40.39 35.51 9.11
C GLY A 396 -41.56 34.81 9.81
N ALA A 397 -41.57 33.47 9.85
CA ALA A 397 -42.64 32.68 10.44
C ALA A 397 -42.25 32.17 11.84
N GLU A 398 -43.23 32.08 12.74
CA GLU A 398 -43.04 31.49 14.07
C GLU A 398 -42.91 29.96 13.98
N TRP A 399 -42.04 29.39 14.82
CA TRP A 399 -41.85 27.95 14.97
C TRP A 399 -42.16 27.56 16.42
N THR A 400 -43.23 26.80 16.61
CA THR A 400 -43.71 26.41 17.94
C THR A 400 -43.01 25.14 18.44
N ASP A 401 -42.95 24.96 19.76
CA ASP A 401 -42.40 23.75 20.36
C ASP A 401 -43.18 22.49 19.96
N GLN A 402 -44.48 22.60 19.72
CA GLN A 402 -45.31 21.50 19.24
C GLN A 402 -44.91 21.06 17.82
N GLN A 403 -44.70 22.03 16.90
CA GLN A 403 -44.20 21.75 15.55
C GLN A 403 -42.79 21.13 15.59
N ASP A 404 -41.96 21.55 16.55
CA ASP A 404 -40.64 20.97 16.76
C ASP A 404 -40.72 19.51 17.20
N GLN A 405 -41.59 19.20 18.16
CA GLN A 405 -41.81 17.82 18.63
C GLN A 405 -42.42 16.93 17.53
N ASP A 406 -43.39 17.45 16.77
CA ASP A 406 -44.02 16.72 15.67
C ASP A 406 -43.05 16.42 14.53
N LEU A 407 -42.02 17.24 14.34
CA LEU A 407 -40.92 16.96 13.42
C LEU A 407 -39.94 15.92 14.00
N ARG A 408 -39.57 16.06 15.29
CA ARG A 408 -38.51 15.25 15.92
C ARG A 408 -38.93 13.81 16.21
N ARG A 409 -40.10 13.61 16.81
CA ARG A 409 -40.61 12.29 17.22
C ARG A 409 -40.57 11.22 16.11
N PRO A 410 -41.09 11.45 14.89
CA PRO A 410 -41.05 10.41 13.85
C PRO A 410 -39.62 10.09 13.39
N VAL A 411 -38.68 11.03 13.50
CA VAL A 411 -37.26 10.80 13.21
C VAL A 411 -36.63 9.93 14.29
N GLU A 412 -36.86 10.25 15.56
CA GLU A 412 -36.35 9.48 16.69
C GLU A 412 -36.88 8.04 16.68
N GLU A 413 -38.19 7.85 16.44
CA GLU A 413 -38.83 6.53 16.31
C GLU A 413 -38.26 5.72 15.13
N LYS A 414 -38.06 6.37 13.96
CA LYS A 414 -37.47 5.71 12.80
C LYS A 414 -36.06 5.20 13.09
N PHE A 415 -35.22 6.04 13.69
CA PHE A 415 -33.84 5.69 14.01
C PHE A 415 -33.74 4.61 15.09
N GLU A 416 -34.65 4.62 16.08
CA GLU A 416 -34.71 3.55 17.08
C GLU A 416 -35.10 2.21 16.45
N LYS A 417 -36.09 2.21 15.55
CA LYS A 417 -36.52 1.01 14.82
C LYS A 417 -35.41 0.47 13.91
N GLU A 418 -34.86 1.32 13.05
CA GLU A 418 -33.85 0.92 12.05
C GLU A 418 -32.49 0.62 12.69
N GLY A 419 -32.21 1.20 13.86
CA GLY A 419 -30.97 0.94 14.60
C GLY A 419 -31.01 -0.23 15.56
N HIS A 420 -32.18 -0.85 15.77
CA HIS A 420 -32.35 -2.00 16.66
C HIS A 420 -31.58 -3.24 16.14
N PRO A 421 -30.96 -4.06 17.01
CA PRO A 421 -30.18 -5.23 16.57
C PRO A 421 -30.98 -6.21 15.71
N TYR A 422 -32.28 -6.36 15.97
CA TYR A 422 -33.14 -7.24 15.16
C TYR A 422 -33.33 -6.72 13.73
N PHE A 423 -33.41 -5.41 13.54
CA PHE A 423 -33.51 -4.82 12.21
C PHE A 423 -32.21 -5.02 11.42
N ALA A 424 -31.07 -4.83 12.09
CA ALA A 424 -29.73 -5.03 11.53
C ALA A 424 -29.46 -6.50 11.18
N SER A 425 -29.73 -7.41 12.10
CA SER A 425 -29.47 -8.86 11.95
C SER A 425 -30.42 -9.52 10.95
N ALA A 426 -31.66 -9.03 10.85
CA ALA A 426 -32.57 -9.42 9.77
C ALA A 426 -31.97 -9.19 8.38
N ARG A 427 -31.13 -8.14 8.24
CA ARG A 427 -30.52 -7.69 6.99
C ARG A 427 -29.05 -8.11 6.85
N LEU A 428 -28.52 -8.93 7.76
CA LEU A 428 -27.12 -9.40 7.76
C LEU A 428 -26.09 -8.26 7.80
N TRP A 429 -26.38 -7.18 8.55
CA TRP A 429 -25.36 -6.18 8.88
C TRP A 429 -24.36 -6.73 9.90
N ASP A 430 -24.81 -7.70 10.68
CA ASP A 430 -24.06 -8.56 11.58
C ASP A 430 -24.27 -10.05 11.22
N ASP A 431 -23.45 -10.90 11.83
CA ASP A 431 -23.49 -12.36 11.72
C ASP A 431 -24.24 -12.99 12.90
N GLY A 432 -24.92 -12.20 13.74
CA GLY A 432 -25.76 -12.70 14.83
C GLY A 432 -25.84 -11.75 16.01
N VAL A 433 -27.03 -11.71 16.62
CA VAL A 433 -27.22 -11.15 17.95
C VAL A 433 -26.88 -12.22 18.98
N ILE A 434 -25.92 -11.95 19.86
CA ILE A 434 -25.43 -12.91 20.85
C ILE A 434 -25.77 -12.44 22.27
N ASP A 435 -25.91 -13.39 23.19
CA ASP A 435 -25.99 -13.09 24.62
C ASP A 435 -24.63 -12.51 25.09
N PRO A 436 -24.60 -11.33 25.74
CA PRO A 436 -23.37 -10.74 26.27
C PRO A 436 -22.48 -11.70 27.06
N LYS A 437 -23.05 -12.62 27.86
CA LYS A 437 -22.26 -13.58 28.65
C LYS A 437 -21.53 -14.61 27.78
N ASP A 438 -22.05 -14.91 26.59
CA ASP A 438 -21.48 -15.92 25.69
C ASP A 438 -20.42 -15.33 24.75
N THR A 439 -20.14 -14.01 24.84
CA THR A 439 -19.13 -13.31 24.04
C THR A 439 -17.79 -14.06 24.02
N ARG A 440 -17.28 -14.50 25.18
CA ARG A 440 -16.01 -15.26 25.26
C ARG A 440 -16.05 -16.54 24.44
N LYS A 441 -17.11 -17.36 24.59
CA LYS A 441 -17.28 -18.62 23.86
C LYS A 441 -17.38 -18.41 22.36
N VAL A 442 -18.19 -17.43 21.94
CA VAL A 442 -18.35 -17.04 20.53
C VAL A 442 -17.01 -16.61 19.94
N LEU A 443 -16.24 -15.78 20.66
CA LEU A 443 -14.90 -15.37 20.23
C LEU A 443 -13.94 -16.55 20.13
N GLY A 444 -14.00 -17.51 21.04
CA GLY A 444 -13.19 -18.74 20.98
C GLY A 444 -13.40 -19.52 19.68
N LEU A 445 -14.65 -19.78 19.32
CA LEU A 445 -15.02 -20.49 18.09
C LEU A 445 -14.67 -19.68 16.84
N ALA A 446 -14.94 -18.37 16.89
CA ALA A 446 -14.63 -17.47 15.79
C ALA A 446 -13.12 -17.41 15.54
N PHE A 447 -12.28 -17.22 16.56
CA PHE A 447 -10.83 -17.23 16.41
C PHE A 447 -10.30 -18.58 15.96
N GLN A 448 -10.81 -19.70 16.48
CA GLN A 448 -10.44 -21.04 16.04
C GLN A 448 -10.61 -21.23 14.52
N SER A 449 -11.71 -20.70 13.97
CA SER A 449 -11.95 -20.76 12.53
C SER A 449 -10.91 -19.97 11.72
N THR A 450 -10.32 -18.91 12.28
CA THR A 450 -9.34 -18.08 11.57
C THR A 450 -7.94 -18.68 11.48
N LEU A 451 -7.69 -19.79 12.19
CA LEU A 451 -6.38 -20.44 12.30
C LEU A 451 -6.08 -21.46 11.19
N GLN A 452 -6.99 -21.64 10.21
CA GLN A 452 -6.83 -22.66 9.17
C GLN A 452 -5.96 -22.22 7.98
N LYS A 453 -5.35 -21.04 8.06
CA LYS A 453 -4.36 -20.56 7.09
C LYS A 453 -3.34 -19.60 7.72
N PRO A 454 -2.10 -19.54 7.19
CA PRO A 454 -1.12 -18.56 7.62
C PRO A 454 -1.62 -17.13 7.46
N ILE A 455 -1.30 -16.28 8.44
CA ILE A 455 -1.63 -14.86 8.39
C ILE A 455 -0.69 -14.16 7.37
N PRO A 456 -1.24 -13.55 6.30
CA PRO A 456 -0.41 -12.88 5.30
C PRO A 456 0.15 -11.57 5.86
N ASP A 457 1.24 -11.10 5.25
CA ASP A 457 1.84 -9.83 5.63
C ASP A 457 0.92 -8.66 5.26
N THR A 458 0.91 -7.62 6.10
CA THR A 458 0.10 -6.42 5.88
C THR A 458 0.90 -5.40 5.07
N LYS A 459 0.30 -4.85 4.01
CA LYS A 459 0.79 -3.67 3.30
C LYS A 459 -0.21 -2.53 3.48
N PHE A 460 0.21 -1.48 4.18
CA PHE A 460 -0.63 -0.29 4.37
C PHE A 460 -0.66 0.59 3.11
N GLY A 461 -1.79 1.29 2.94
CA GLY A 461 -1.87 2.42 2.01
C GLY A 461 -1.09 3.63 2.53
N VAL A 462 -1.12 4.72 1.77
CA VAL A 462 -0.45 5.97 2.18
C VAL A 462 -1.13 6.54 3.43
N PHE A 463 -0.37 6.67 4.51
CA PHE A 463 -0.81 7.41 5.69
C PHE A 463 -0.67 8.92 5.43
N ARG A 464 -1.76 9.67 5.62
CA ARG A 464 -1.76 11.14 5.47
C ARG A 464 -1.06 11.79 6.67
N MET A 465 0.27 11.90 6.62
CA MET A 465 1.07 12.56 7.65
C MET A 465 0.90 14.09 7.62
N ASP A 466 1.42 14.77 8.64
CA ASP A 466 1.50 16.22 8.67
C ASP A 466 2.82 16.70 8.05
N TYR A 467 2.80 17.84 7.37
CA TYR A 467 3.97 18.41 6.69
C TYR A 467 5.16 18.57 7.66
N ASN A 468 4.89 19.04 8.87
CA ASN A 468 5.92 19.25 9.90
C ASN A 468 6.53 17.94 10.40
N SER A 469 5.74 16.85 10.46
CA SER A 469 6.25 15.52 10.80
C SER A 469 7.19 15.01 9.72
N GLU A 470 6.88 15.30 8.46
CA GLU A 470 7.72 14.88 7.34
C GLU A 470 8.97 15.73 7.20
N LEU A 471 8.91 17.02 7.55
CA LEU A 471 10.09 17.87 7.71
C LEU A 471 11.01 17.37 8.83
N PHE A 472 10.45 16.97 9.97
CA PHE A 472 11.23 16.38 11.06
C PHE A 472 11.93 15.09 10.62
N ALA A 473 11.21 14.17 9.99
CA ALA A 473 11.78 12.93 9.46
C ALA A 473 12.83 13.19 8.36
N PHE A 474 12.59 14.18 7.50
CA PHE A 474 13.52 14.62 6.47
C PHE A 474 14.82 15.15 7.07
N GLY A 475 14.75 16.02 8.09
CA GLY A 475 15.93 16.56 8.76
C GLY A 475 16.83 15.46 9.33
N HIS A 476 16.24 14.41 9.91
CA HIS A 476 16.99 13.22 10.34
C HIS A 476 17.58 12.42 9.17
N ARG A 477 16.87 12.28 8.05
CA ARG A 477 17.30 11.53 6.85
C ARG A 477 18.57 12.13 6.22
N ILE A 478 18.65 13.45 6.15
CA ILE A 478 19.81 14.17 5.60
C ILE A 478 20.87 14.49 6.68
N GLY A 479 20.70 13.95 7.89
CA GLY A 479 21.63 14.13 9.00
C GLY A 479 21.72 15.55 9.53
N ALA A 480 20.68 16.38 9.39
CA ALA A 480 20.62 17.77 9.83
C ALA A 480 19.43 18.08 10.80
N PRO A 481 19.16 17.25 11.83
CA PRO A 481 18.03 17.45 12.73
C PRO A 481 18.08 18.74 13.57
N GLU A 482 19.23 19.41 13.62
CA GLU A 482 19.43 20.67 14.34
C GLU A 482 18.86 21.90 13.61
N ILE A 483 18.51 21.78 12.34
CA ILE A 483 17.98 22.89 11.54
C ILE A 483 16.54 23.18 11.96
N SER A 484 16.21 24.46 12.12
CA SER A 484 14.88 24.86 12.56
C SER A 484 13.83 24.53 11.51
N GLU A 485 12.61 24.22 11.95
CA GLU A 485 11.48 23.96 11.06
C GLU A 485 11.25 25.13 10.09
N ASN A 486 11.36 26.37 10.58
CA ASN A 486 11.19 27.57 9.76
C ASN A 486 12.22 27.67 8.63
N ASP A 487 13.48 27.31 8.91
CA ASP A 487 14.52 27.35 7.89
C ASP A 487 14.31 26.28 6.82
N TYR A 488 13.84 25.08 7.21
CA TYR A 488 13.43 24.05 6.26
C TYR A 488 12.27 24.51 5.40
N VAL A 489 11.22 25.04 6.03
CA VAL A 489 10.06 25.58 5.34
C VAL A 489 10.50 26.64 4.33
N LYS A 490 11.33 27.60 4.72
CA LYS A 490 11.85 28.66 3.85
C LYS A 490 12.62 28.10 2.66
N ALA A 491 13.55 27.17 2.89
CA ALA A 491 14.35 26.55 1.82
C ALA A 491 13.50 25.73 0.84
N LEU A 492 12.44 25.09 1.32
CA LEU A 492 11.55 24.24 0.53
C LEU A 492 10.39 25.02 -0.10
N THR A 493 10.36 26.35 -0.01
CA THR A 493 9.27 27.19 -0.55
C THR A 493 9.72 27.98 -1.75
N ASN A 494 9.21 27.62 -2.93
CA ASN A 494 9.40 28.39 -4.14
C ASN A 494 8.54 29.66 -4.11
N GLU A 495 9.02 30.76 -4.69
CA GLU A 495 8.27 32.02 -4.80
C GLU A 495 6.88 31.84 -5.43
N SER A 496 6.75 30.94 -6.40
CA SER A 496 5.49 30.64 -7.07
C SER A 496 4.39 30.10 -6.14
N PHE A 497 4.75 29.53 -4.98
CA PHE A 497 3.80 29.04 -3.98
C PHE A 497 2.81 30.14 -3.55
N PHE A 498 3.30 31.37 -3.39
CA PHE A 498 2.49 32.52 -3.01
C PHE A 498 1.59 33.04 -4.14
N LYS A 499 1.84 32.61 -5.37
CA LYS A 499 1.07 32.96 -6.59
C LYS A 499 0.01 31.91 -6.94
N ARG A 500 -0.31 30.99 -6.00
CA ARG A 500 -1.38 30.01 -6.17
C ARG A 500 -2.72 30.67 -5.90
N ALA A 501 -3.76 30.32 -6.66
CA ALA A 501 -5.08 30.96 -6.54
C ALA A 501 -5.71 30.82 -5.14
N ASP A 502 -5.40 29.74 -4.42
CA ASP A 502 -5.82 29.48 -3.03
C ASP A 502 -4.99 30.20 -1.95
N VAL A 503 -3.89 30.85 -2.36
CA VAL A 503 -2.97 31.62 -1.52
C VAL A 503 -3.01 33.12 -1.87
N GLU A 504 -3.23 33.47 -3.15
CA GLU A 504 -3.40 34.84 -3.67
C GLU A 504 -4.73 35.48 -3.27
N GLN A 505 -5.76 34.67 -3.02
CA GLN A 505 -7.01 35.17 -2.44
C GLN A 505 -6.84 35.31 -0.92
N ASP A 506 -6.56 36.53 -0.47
CA ASP A 506 -6.91 37.00 0.88
C ASP A 506 -8.44 36.92 1.04
N VAL A 507 -8.99 35.71 1.14
CA VAL A 507 -10.38 35.52 1.53
C VAL A 507 -10.41 35.74 3.03
N GLU A 508 -11.03 36.85 3.46
CA GLU A 508 -11.41 37.15 4.86
C GLU A 508 -12.21 36.00 5.55
N GLN A 509 -12.44 34.87 4.88
CA GLN A 509 -13.20 33.71 5.34
C GLN A 509 -12.46 32.37 5.17
N ALA A 510 -11.21 32.34 4.68
CA ALA A 510 -10.39 31.14 4.68
C ALA A 510 -9.52 31.11 5.95
N GLN A 511 -9.73 30.11 6.80
CA GLN A 511 -8.91 29.87 7.98
C GLN A 511 -8.37 28.43 8.01
N PRO A 512 -7.17 28.21 8.57
CA PRO A 512 -6.42 29.16 9.39
C PRO A 512 -5.55 30.14 8.58
N GLY A 513 -5.76 31.43 8.84
CA GLY A 513 -4.70 32.42 8.72
C GLY A 513 -3.68 32.15 9.82
N ALA A 514 -2.73 31.27 9.53
CA ALA A 514 -1.37 31.55 9.97
C ALA A 514 -0.90 32.72 9.10
N GLU A 515 -0.15 33.68 9.65
CA GLU A 515 0.66 34.57 8.81
C GLU A 515 1.55 33.68 7.96
N ILE A 516 1.15 33.40 6.71
CA ILE A 516 2.01 32.70 5.76
C ILE A 516 3.04 33.76 5.38
N GLY A 517 4.14 33.80 6.15
CA GLY A 517 5.22 34.76 5.91
C GLY A 517 5.65 34.72 4.45
N SER A 518 6.06 35.86 3.89
CA SER A 518 6.45 35.99 2.48
C SER A 518 7.83 35.42 2.15
N GLU A 519 8.43 34.66 3.07
CA GLU A 519 9.77 34.15 2.91
C GLU A 519 9.80 32.95 1.96
N HIS A 520 10.59 33.06 0.89
CA HIS A 520 10.82 32.01 -0.09
C HIS A 520 12.31 31.71 -0.22
N ASN A 521 12.61 30.68 -0.99
CA ASN A 521 13.94 30.11 -1.14
C ASN A 521 14.89 30.94 -2.03
N GLY A 522 14.41 31.99 -2.69
CA GLY A 522 15.15 32.71 -3.75
C GLY A 522 16.52 33.22 -3.30
N ASP A 523 16.61 33.88 -2.14
CA ASP A 523 17.88 34.38 -1.58
C ASP A 523 18.82 33.24 -1.15
N LEU A 524 18.26 32.07 -0.81
CA LEU A 524 19.00 30.91 -0.35
C LEU A 524 19.59 30.10 -1.51
N VAL A 525 18.94 30.11 -2.69
CA VAL A 525 19.42 29.38 -3.88
C VAL A 525 20.83 29.81 -4.23
N ARG A 526 21.07 31.11 -4.46
CA ARG A 526 22.40 31.64 -4.82
C ARG A 526 23.45 31.33 -3.75
N LYS A 527 23.10 31.53 -2.47
CA LYS A 527 24.00 31.26 -1.34
C LYS A 527 24.38 29.78 -1.26
N GLY A 528 23.43 28.89 -1.52
CA GLY A 528 23.66 27.45 -1.53
C GLY A 528 24.49 26.99 -2.71
N GLU A 529 24.23 27.53 -3.90
CA GLU A 529 24.99 27.25 -5.12
C GLU A 529 26.48 27.60 -4.95
N GLU A 530 26.78 28.79 -4.42
CA GLU A 530 28.16 29.22 -4.13
C GLU A 530 28.87 28.25 -3.16
N LYS A 531 28.17 27.80 -2.11
CA LYS A 531 28.72 26.85 -1.13
C LYS A 531 28.95 25.47 -1.73
N LEU A 532 27.98 24.96 -2.50
CA LEU A 532 28.08 23.67 -3.18
C LEU A 532 29.28 23.66 -4.13
N SER A 533 29.39 24.66 -5.01
CA SER A 533 30.49 24.81 -5.97
C SER A 533 31.85 24.94 -5.27
N THR A 534 31.91 25.72 -4.17
CA THR A 534 33.15 25.88 -3.40
C THR A 534 33.67 24.54 -2.87
N TRP A 535 32.82 23.72 -2.27
CA TRP A 535 33.23 22.44 -1.70
C TRP A 535 33.48 21.38 -2.77
N LEU A 536 32.69 21.36 -3.84
CA LEU A 536 32.88 20.45 -4.95
C LEU A 536 34.20 20.72 -5.68
N LYS A 537 34.53 21.99 -6.01
CA LYS A 537 35.81 22.34 -6.62
C LYS A 537 37.00 21.98 -5.74
N ARG A 538 36.91 22.17 -4.42
CA ARG A 538 37.97 21.75 -3.47
C ARG A 538 38.19 20.23 -3.52
N TYR A 539 37.11 19.45 -3.52
CA TYR A 539 37.17 18.00 -3.68
C TYR A 539 37.81 17.59 -5.02
N LEU A 540 37.37 18.22 -6.12
CA LEU A 540 37.88 17.94 -7.46
C LEU A 540 39.37 18.29 -7.58
N ARG A 541 39.81 19.46 -7.11
CA ARG A 541 41.23 19.88 -7.15
C ARG A 541 42.14 18.98 -6.34
N PHE A 542 41.67 18.43 -5.22
CA PHE A 542 42.40 17.44 -4.44
C PHE A 542 42.66 16.16 -5.27
N HIS A 543 41.61 15.60 -5.87
CA HIS A 543 41.71 14.33 -6.60
C HIS A 543 42.30 14.48 -8.01
N LEU A 544 42.04 15.59 -8.67
CA LEU A 544 42.40 15.92 -10.05
C LEU A 544 43.45 17.03 -10.10
N SER A 545 44.49 16.92 -9.27
CA SER A 545 45.52 17.97 -9.13
C SER A 545 46.33 18.26 -10.39
N LYS A 546 46.33 17.33 -11.36
CA LYS A 546 46.99 17.51 -12.67
C LYS A 546 46.03 17.97 -13.77
N ALA A 547 44.73 18.02 -13.52
CA ALA A 547 43.76 18.51 -14.48
C ALA A 547 43.84 20.04 -14.61
N PRO A 548 43.54 20.61 -15.79
CA PRO A 548 43.39 22.05 -15.93
C PRO A 548 42.16 22.54 -15.16
N GLU A 549 42.16 23.79 -14.72
CA GLU A 549 41.03 24.37 -13.98
C GLU A 549 39.75 24.36 -14.81
N GLU A 550 39.84 24.55 -16.12
CA GLU A 550 38.70 24.52 -17.03
C GLU A 550 37.98 23.16 -17.01
N LEU A 551 38.70 22.05 -16.77
CA LEU A 551 38.07 20.73 -16.58
C LEU A 551 37.33 20.65 -15.24
N ILE A 552 37.92 21.22 -14.18
CA ILE A 552 37.30 21.28 -12.85
C ILE A 552 35.98 22.07 -12.92
N GLU A 553 35.98 23.21 -13.61
CA GLU A 553 34.79 24.04 -13.80
C GLU A 553 33.71 23.35 -14.64
N ALA A 554 34.08 22.59 -15.67
CA ALA A 554 33.13 21.84 -16.49
C ALA A 554 32.44 20.72 -15.67
N VAL A 555 33.20 19.99 -14.86
CA VAL A 555 32.66 18.92 -13.99
C VAL A 555 31.78 19.52 -12.87
N ASP A 556 32.20 20.64 -12.27
CA ASP A 556 31.41 21.37 -11.28
C ASP A 556 30.07 21.83 -11.87
N SER A 557 30.08 22.43 -13.06
CA SER A 557 28.88 22.92 -13.75
C SER A 557 27.92 21.79 -14.09
N HIS A 558 28.42 20.63 -14.53
CA HIS A 558 27.58 19.48 -14.83
C HIS A 558 26.97 18.85 -13.58
N LEU A 559 27.75 18.70 -12.50
CA LEU A 559 27.25 18.09 -11.28
C LEU A 559 26.27 18.96 -10.49
N LEU A 560 26.32 20.27 -10.70
CA LEU A 560 25.45 21.25 -10.06
C LEU A 560 24.38 21.80 -11.02
N ASP A 561 24.21 21.21 -12.20
CA ASP A 561 23.13 21.56 -13.11
C ASP A 561 21.76 21.12 -12.56
N ASP A 562 20.69 21.65 -13.17
CA ASP A 562 19.33 21.40 -12.71
C ASP A 562 18.93 19.92 -12.85
N GLU A 563 19.45 19.20 -13.84
CA GLU A 563 19.10 17.80 -14.09
C GLU A 563 19.68 16.89 -13.00
N CYS A 564 20.98 17.04 -12.72
CA CYS A 564 21.69 16.29 -11.70
C CYS A 564 21.13 16.58 -10.30
N LEU A 565 20.97 17.86 -9.94
CA LEU A 565 20.47 18.23 -8.62
C LEU A 565 19.01 17.84 -8.42
N ALA A 566 18.14 17.95 -9.43
CA ALA A 566 16.77 17.45 -9.33
C ALA A 566 16.73 15.93 -9.16
N GLY A 567 17.62 15.19 -9.83
CA GLY A 567 17.77 13.75 -9.64
C GLY A 567 18.11 13.39 -8.19
N ILE A 568 19.11 14.05 -7.60
CA ILE A 568 19.48 13.89 -6.20
C ILE A 568 18.30 14.25 -5.27
N ALA A 569 17.67 15.40 -5.53
CA ALA A 569 16.56 15.90 -4.72
C ALA A 569 15.37 14.93 -4.70
N SER A 570 15.03 14.34 -5.84
CA SER A 570 14.00 13.32 -5.96
C SER A 570 14.31 12.08 -5.12
N HIS A 571 15.56 11.58 -5.17
CA HIS A 571 16.00 10.46 -4.33
C HIS A 571 15.96 10.75 -2.83
N LEU A 572 16.13 12.01 -2.43
CA LEU A 572 15.99 12.45 -1.04
C LEU A 572 14.53 12.67 -0.61
N GLY A 573 13.58 12.63 -1.56
CA GLY A 573 12.17 12.88 -1.34
C GLY A 573 11.82 14.37 -1.21
N ILE A 574 12.69 15.27 -1.68
CA ILE A 574 12.47 16.72 -1.65
C ILE A 574 11.24 17.10 -2.48
N ASP A 575 10.98 16.42 -3.59
CA ASP A 575 9.81 16.66 -4.46
C ASP A 575 8.46 16.56 -3.71
N HIS A 576 8.41 15.82 -2.61
CA HIS A 576 7.22 15.68 -1.77
C HIS A 576 7.10 16.75 -0.69
N LEU A 577 8.14 17.54 -0.50
CA LEU A 577 8.25 18.60 0.51
C LEU A 577 8.27 20.00 -0.11
N VAL A 578 8.61 20.15 -1.39
CA VAL A 578 8.63 21.48 -2.04
C VAL A 578 7.22 22.08 -2.07
N ARG A 579 7.08 23.26 -1.49
CA ARG A 579 5.90 24.11 -1.61
C ARG A 579 6.07 24.97 -2.86
N THR A 580 5.30 24.66 -3.91
CA THR A 580 5.30 25.38 -5.19
C THR A 580 3.90 25.41 -5.79
N LYS A 581 3.66 26.26 -6.80
CA LYS A 581 2.43 26.25 -7.61
C LYS A 581 2.41 25.10 -8.63
N GLU A 582 3.58 24.61 -9.00
CA GLU A 582 3.75 23.61 -10.04
C GLU A 582 3.35 22.21 -9.54
N PHE A 583 2.56 21.48 -10.33
CA PHE A 583 2.33 20.06 -10.10
C PHE A 583 2.30 19.30 -11.44
N PRO A 584 3.18 18.32 -11.66
CA PRO A 584 4.29 17.89 -10.80
C PRO A 584 5.35 19.00 -10.61
N VAL A 585 6.18 18.88 -9.56
CA VAL A 585 7.29 19.82 -9.29
C VAL A 585 8.26 19.80 -10.48
N SER A 586 8.66 20.98 -11.00
CA SER A 586 9.63 21.05 -12.10
C SER A 586 11.05 20.68 -11.64
N GLN A 587 11.90 20.26 -12.58
CA GLN A 587 13.32 20.00 -12.31
C GLN A 587 14.00 21.24 -11.70
N GLN A 588 13.72 22.42 -12.24
CA GLN A 588 14.24 23.68 -11.72
C GLN A 588 13.80 23.93 -10.27
N SER A 589 12.50 23.82 -9.97
CA SER A 589 11.98 23.98 -8.59
C SER A 589 12.60 22.99 -7.60
N SER A 590 12.86 21.75 -8.05
CA SER A 590 13.48 20.71 -7.21
C SER A 590 14.97 20.97 -6.97
N ALA A 591 15.72 21.33 -8.02
CA ALA A 591 17.12 21.72 -7.92
C ALA A 591 17.32 22.97 -7.05
N ASP A 592 16.46 23.97 -7.19
CA ASP A 592 16.48 25.19 -6.38
C ASP A 592 16.19 24.90 -4.91
N ALA A 593 15.27 23.98 -4.61
CA ALA A 593 15.05 23.53 -3.23
C ALA A 593 16.30 22.86 -2.64
N PHE A 594 17.02 22.04 -3.41
CA PHE A 594 18.28 21.44 -2.97
C PHE A 594 19.37 22.51 -2.72
N ARG A 595 19.54 23.47 -3.64
CA ARG A 595 20.46 24.61 -3.46
C ARG A 595 20.09 25.41 -2.21
N ALA A 596 18.82 25.76 -2.06
CA ALA A 596 18.36 26.54 -0.92
C ALA A 596 18.60 25.86 0.43
N LEU A 597 18.46 24.52 0.51
CA LEU A 597 18.82 23.75 1.70
C LEU A 597 20.31 23.91 2.04
N ALA A 598 21.21 23.82 1.05
CA ALA A 598 22.63 24.09 1.25
C ALA A 598 22.89 25.55 1.71
N GLY A 599 22.05 26.50 1.29
CA GLY A 599 22.11 27.90 1.72
C GLY A 599 21.81 28.10 3.21
N VAL A 600 20.97 27.24 3.79
CA VAL A 600 20.63 27.22 5.22
C VAL A 600 21.72 26.54 6.05
N PHE A 601 22.32 25.47 5.52
CA PHE A 601 23.27 24.65 6.27
C PHE A 601 24.59 25.34 6.61
N SER A 602 25.26 24.88 7.66
CA SER A 602 26.65 25.26 7.99
C SER A 602 27.62 24.75 6.93
N ASP A 603 28.81 25.36 6.82
CA ASP A 603 29.79 24.97 5.80
C ASP A 603 30.24 23.51 5.95
N GLU A 604 30.40 23.03 7.18
CA GLU A 604 30.72 21.62 7.47
C GLU A 604 29.61 20.68 6.99
N LYS A 605 28.35 21.07 7.16
CA LYS A 605 27.22 20.26 6.67
C LYS A 605 27.13 20.28 5.15
N VAL A 606 27.39 21.42 4.49
CA VAL A 606 27.44 21.47 3.02
C VAL A 606 28.58 20.62 2.49
N LYS A 607 29.76 20.62 3.14
CA LYS A 607 30.86 19.70 2.82
C LYS A 607 30.38 18.24 2.85
N ASN A 608 29.69 17.83 3.90
CA ASN A 608 29.16 16.46 4.02
C ASN A 608 28.10 16.17 2.95
N LEU A 609 27.17 17.10 2.71
CA LEU A 609 26.15 16.99 1.67
C LEU A 609 26.77 16.79 0.28
N VAL A 610 27.81 17.55 -0.05
CA VAL A 610 28.56 17.40 -1.31
C VAL A 610 29.22 16.03 -1.38
N ILE A 611 29.90 15.60 -0.33
CA ILE A 611 30.62 14.31 -0.29
C ILE A 611 29.66 13.11 -0.38
N ASP A 612 28.49 13.20 0.24
CA ASP A 612 27.57 12.08 0.39
C ASP A 612 26.57 11.95 -0.77
N PHE A 613 26.25 13.06 -1.46
CA PHE A 613 25.20 13.06 -2.48
C PHE A 613 25.65 13.56 -3.86
N VAL A 614 26.50 14.58 -3.94
CA VAL A 614 26.94 15.18 -5.22
C VAL A 614 28.15 14.44 -5.78
N VAL A 615 29.19 14.24 -4.97
CA VAL A 615 30.43 13.54 -5.34
C VAL A 615 30.17 12.12 -5.87
N PRO A 616 29.24 11.30 -5.32
CA PRO A 616 28.93 9.99 -5.87
C PRO A 616 28.45 10.01 -7.32
N GLN A 617 27.86 11.11 -7.79
CA GLN A 617 27.44 11.26 -9.19
C GLN A 617 28.63 11.27 -10.17
N LEU A 618 29.86 11.54 -9.69
CA LEU A 618 31.09 11.43 -10.49
C LEU A 618 31.29 10.03 -11.09
N VAL A 619 30.68 8.99 -10.52
CA VAL A 619 30.80 7.62 -11.01
C VAL A 619 30.17 7.45 -12.39
N ASP A 620 29.10 8.21 -12.67
CA ASP A 620 28.33 8.11 -13.92
C ASP A 620 28.80 9.10 -15.00
N ILE A 621 29.85 9.87 -14.69
CA ILE A 621 30.44 10.85 -15.62
C ILE A 621 31.46 10.18 -16.56
N ASP A 622 31.41 10.58 -17.84
CA ASP A 622 32.55 10.49 -18.76
C ASP A 622 33.23 11.85 -18.90
N PHE A 623 34.44 11.97 -18.34
CA PHE A 623 35.22 13.21 -18.39
C PHE A 623 35.56 13.66 -19.81
N ALA A 624 35.64 12.74 -20.78
CA ALA A 624 35.90 13.08 -22.18
C ALA A 624 34.69 13.73 -22.87
N ASP A 625 33.48 13.45 -22.38
CA ASP A 625 32.23 14.02 -22.88
C ASP A 625 31.95 15.37 -22.21
N ILE A 626 32.14 15.47 -20.89
CA ILE A 626 31.98 16.74 -20.15
C ILE A 626 32.96 17.80 -20.63
N TYR A 627 34.21 17.41 -20.92
CA TYR A 627 35.25 18.32 -21.33
C TYR A 627 35.66 18.07 -22.78
N ALA A 628 34.69 18.26 -23.66
CA ALA A 628 34.83 18.01 -25.08
C ALA A 628 35.62 19.13 -25.80
N LEU A 629 36.95 19.12 -25.66
CA LEU A 629 37.84 20.05 -26.37
C LEU A 629 37.62 20.02 -27.89
N ALA A 630 37.64 21.21 -28.51
CA ALA A 630 37.47 21.37 -29.95
C ALA A 630 38.68 20.87 -30.77
N ASP A 631 39.90 20.93 -30.20
CA ASP A 631 41.12 20.42 -30.84
C ASP A 631 42.04 19.71 -29.82
N PRO A 632 41.67 18.50 -29.37
CA PRO A 632 42.40 17.78 -28.34
C PRO A 632 43.80 17.35 -28.79
N LEU A 633 44.02 17.12 -30.09
CA LEU A 633 45.34 16.72 -30.60
C LEU A 633 46.33 17.89 -30.56
N ALA A 634 45.91 19.12 -30.91
CA ALA A 634 46.78 20.29 -30.79
C ALA A 634 47.10 20.62 -29.33
N VAL A 635 46.10 20.53 -28.43
CA VAL A 635 46.31 20.72 -26.98
C VAL A 635 47.28 19.68 -26.42
N LEU A 636 47.08 18.40 -26.76
CA LEU A 636 48.00 17.33 -26.38
C LEU A 636 49.42 17.58 -26.90
N THR A 637 49.52 18.10 -28.12
CA THR A 637 50.80 18.37 -28.77
C THR A 637 51.59 19.45 -28.05
N ASP A 638 50.95 20.55 -27.70
CA ASP A 638 51.59 21.64 -26.95
C ASP A 638 52.04 21.18 -25.56
N ILE A 639 51.20 20.43 -24.85
CA ILE A 639 51.53 19.91 -23.52
C ILE A 639 52.75 18.97 -23.61
N LEU A 640 52.72 18.00 -24.52
CA LEU A 640 53.83 17.04 -24.65
C LEU A 640 55.13 17.70 -25.14
N LYS A 641 55.07 18.70 -26.02
CA LYS A 641 56.24 19.49 -26.42
C LYS A 641 56.83 20.27 -25.24
N SER A 642 55.99 20.83 -24.37
CA SER A 642 56.44 21.50 -23.14
C SER A 642 57.17 20.54 -22.18
N GLU A 643 56.88 19.24 -22.28
CA GLU A 643 57.53 18.16 -21.52
C GLU A 643 58.75 17.54 -22.23
N GLY A 644 59.17 18.11 -23.38
CA GLY A 644 60.39 17.71 -24.10
C GLY A 644 60.20 16.64 -25.18
N ILE A 645 58.96 16.30 -25.56
CA ILE A 645 58.67 15.39 -26.68
C ILE A 645 58.82 16.13 -28.02
N THR A 646 59.50 15.50 -28.99
CA THR A 646 59.87 16.15 -30.25
C THR A 646 58.93 15.81 -31.41
N GLU A 647 58.51 14.55 -31.52
CA GLU A 647 57.60 14.08 -32.57
C GLU A 647 56.34 13.47 -31.97
N ILE A 648 55.16 13.91 -32.44
CA ILE A 648 53.87 13.36 -32.05
C ILE A 648 53.13 12.99 -33.33
N GLU A 649 52.71 11.73 -33.45
CA GLU A 649 52.08 11.22 -34.65
C GLU A 649 50.86 10.33 -34.34
N PRO A 650 49.70 10.58 -34.98
CA PRO A 650 48.60 9.63 -34.97
C PRO A 650 48.88 8.46 -35.93
N ARG A 651 48.61 7.23 -35.50
CA ARG A 651 48.69 6.03 -36.32
C ARG A 651 47.38 5.26 -36.26
N LEU A 652 46.86 4.87 -37.42
CA LEU A 652 45.76 3.91 -37.49
C LEU A 652 46.32 2.51 -37.16
N LEU A 653 45.75 1.85 -36.15
CA LEU A 653 46.18 0.52 -35.73
C LEU A 653 45.39 -0.58 -36.42
N ARG A 654 44.07 -0.42 -36.46
CA ARG A 654 43.11 -1.42 -36.96
C ARG A 654 41.86 -0.73 -37.46
N SER A 655 41.14 -1.39 -38.34
CA SER A 655 39.84 -0.98 -38.84
C SER A 655 38.98 -2.21 -39.12
N ALA A 656 37.67 -2.05 -39.02
CA ALA A 656 36.70 -3.07 -39.39
C ALA A 656 35.42 -2.41 -39.92
N GLY A 657 34.73 -3.09 -40.85
CA GLY A 657 33.47 -2.59 -41.39
C GLY A 657 33.58 -1.24 -42.10
N GLU A 658 34.72 -0.91 -42.70
CA GLU A 658 35.00 0.41 -43.30
C GLU A 658 33.96 0.86 -44.34
N ASN A 659 33.30 -0.10 -44.99
CA ASN A 659 32.25 0.13 -46.00
C ASN A 659 30.83 -0.19 -45.47
N SER A 660 30.66 -0.32 -44.15
CA SER A 660 29.37 -0.60 -43.51
C SER A 660 28.76 0.69 -42.94
N ALA A 661 27.50 0.60 -42.49
CA ALA A 661 26.84 1.70 -41.77
C ALA A 661 27.41 1.94 -40.34
N GLU A 662 28.24 1.02 -39.83
CA GLU A 662 28.90 1.13 -38.52
C GLU A 662 30.41 0.86 -38.66
N PRO A 663 31.16 1.71 -39.38
CA PRO A 663 32.61 1.56 -39.48
C PRO A 663 33.26 1.78 -38.11
N ILE A 664 34.34 1.05 -37.84
CA ILE A 664 35.15 1.26 -36.65
C ILE A 664 36.63 1.35 -37.01
N PHE A 665 37.24 2.47 -36.63
CA PHE A 665 38.66 2.75 -36.77
C PHE A 665 39.28 2.83 -35.38
N VAL A 666 40.43 2.20 -35.17
CA VAL A 666 41.19 2.27 -33.91
C VAL A 666 42.49 3.01 -34.19
N ALA A 667 42.65 4.20 -33.62
CA ALA A 667 43.85 5.01 -33.75
C ALA A 667 44.60 5.10 -32.42
N ALA A 668 45.92 5.30 -32.50
CA ALA A 668 46.77 5.58 -31.35
C ALA A 668 47.71 6.75 -31.63
N ILE A 669 48.00 7.55 -30.61
CA ILE A 669 48.95 8.65 -30.66
C ILE A 669 50.30 8.15 -30.15
N TYR A 670 51.36 8.33 -30.93
CA TYR A 670 52.73 7.97 -30.56
C TYR A 670 53.58 9.21 -30.30
N ALA A 671 54.31 9.19 -29.19
CA ALA A 671 55.38 10.14 -28.86
C ALA A 671 56.75 9.55 -29.23
N ASP A 672 57.58 10.34 -29.92
CA ASP A 672 58.91 10.02 -30.44
C ASP A 672 58.98 8.64 -31.13
N LYS A 673 57.93 8.33 -31.90
CA LYS A 673 57.72 7.09 -32.69
C LYS A 673 57.68 5.77 -31.91
N LYS A 674 57.89 5.78 -30.59
CA LYS A 674 58.08 4.58 -29.76
C LYS A 674 57.02 4.40 -28.67
N ARG A 675 56.53 5.48 -28.06
CA ARG A 675 55.64 5.41 -26.90
C ARG A 675 54.20 5.72 -27.30
N ASN A 676 53.31 4.74 -27.20
CA ASN A 676 51.87 4.97 -27.32
C ASN A 676 51.39 5.76 -26.08
N VAL A 677 50.90 6.98 -26.30
CA VAL A 677 50.43 7.87 -25.22
C VAL A 677 48.90 7.87 -25.08
N GLY A 678 48.16 7.47 -26.11
CA GLY A 678 46.73 7.25 -26.01
C GLY A 678 46.17 6.49 -27.21
N GLN A 679 45.07 5.77 -27.00
CA GLN A 679 44.46 4.91 -28.00
C GLN A 679 42.95 4.79 -27.81
N SER A 680 42.19 5.06 -28.87
CA SER A 680 40.74 4.93 -28.85
C SER A 680 40.19 4.46 -30.19
N ALA A 681 38.89 4.17 -30.21
CA ALA A 681 38.15 3.78 -31.40
C ALA A 681 37.15 4.89 -31.78
N GLY A 682 36.90 5.08 -33.07
CA GLY A 682 35.94 6.05 -33.60
C GLY A 682 35.33 5.58 -34.92
N GLU A 683 34.23 6.20 -35.32
CA GLU A 683 33.50 5.86 -36.55
C GLU A 683 34.15 6.42 -37.83
N SER A 684 35.08 7.36 -37.69
CA SER A 684 35.97 7.80 -38.77
C SER A 684 37.41 7.83 -38.29
N THR A 685 38.36 7.90 -39.21
CA THR A 685 39.78 8.07 -38.86
C THR A 685 40.02 9.35 -38.06
N ALA A 686 39.35 10.46 -38.41
CA ALA A 686 39.42 11.73 -37.70
C ALA A 686 38.87 11.60 -36.27
N ILE A 687 37.69 11.00 -36.11
CA ILE A 687 37.07 10.78 -34.79
C ILE A 687 37.92 9.83 -33.93
N ALA A 688 38.47 8.77 -34.52
CA ALA A 688 39.34 7.85 -33.80
C ALA A 688 40.63 8.53 -33.29
N VAL A 689 41.21 9.44 -34.09
CA VAL A 689 42.38 10.24 -33.69
C VAL A 689 42.01 11.25 -32.61
N ASP A 690 40.88 11.94 -32.74
CA ASP A 690 40.35 12.87 -31.74
C ASP A 690 40.14 12.17 -30.39
N MET A 691 39.42 11.04 -30.40
CA MET A 691 39.16 10.25 -29.20
C MET A 691 40.46 9.67 -28.60
N ALA A 692 41.45 9.29 -29.42
CA ALA A 692 42.75 8.84 -28.93
C ALA A 692 43.55 9.99 -28.28
N ALA A 693 43.44 11.21 -28.79
CA ALA A 693 44.05 12.40 -28.20
C ALA A 693 43.38 12.80 -26.87
N ARG A 694 42.04 12.75 -26.78
CA ARG A 694 41.30 12.96 -25.52
C ARG A 694 41.68 11.95 -24.46
N GLU A 695 41.79 10.68 -24.84
CA GLU A 695 42.21 9.60 -23.92
C GLU A 695 43.65 9.82 -23.43
N ALA A 696 44.55 10.28 -24.29
CA ALA A 696 45.91 10.66 -23.89
C ALA A 696 45.93 11.85 -22.92
N LEU A 697 45.10 12.87 -23.14
CA LEU A 697 44.97 14.02 -22.24
C LEU A 697 44.44 13.61 -20.86
N LEU A 698 43.41 12.77 -20.81
CA LEU A 698 42.89 12.23 -19.55
C LEU A 698 43.98 11.47 -18.77
N ARG A 699 44.79 10.65 -19.45
CA ARG A 699 45.95 9.99 -18.83
C ARG A 699 46.99 10.98 -18.29
N LEU A 700 47.30 12.04 -19.03
CA LEU A 700 48.23 13.09 -18.56
C LEU A 700 47.71 13.78 -17.30
N TRP A 701 46.40 13.97 -17.21
CA TRP A 701 45.73 14.56 -16.04
C TRP A 701 45.47 13.56 -14.91
N ASP A 702 46.01 12.34 -15.00
CA ASP A 702 45.83 11.27 -14.00
C ASP A 702 44.36 10.83 -13.84
N ILE A 703 43.56 10.98 -14.90
CA ILE A 703 42.18 10.51 -15.00
C ILE A 703 42.21 9.19 -15.76
N THR A 704 42.52 8.13 -15.02
CA THR A 704 42.65 6.78 -15.54
C THR A 704 41.64 5.85 -14.89
N SER A 705 41.38 4.70 -15.51
CA SER A 705 40.40 3.72 -15.01
C SER A 705 40.72 3.13 -13.63
N ASP A 706 41.97 3.27 -13.16
CA ASP A 706 42.47 2.79 -11.87
C ASP A 706 42.59 3.91 -10.82
N LYS A 707 42.30 5.16 -11.17
CA LYS A 707 42.28 6.29 -10.25
C LYS A 707 41.24 6.06 -9.15
N VAL A 708 41.66 6.12 -7.89
CA VAL A 708 40.78 5.95 -6.73
C VAL A 708 40.32 7.32 -6.25
N LEU A 709 39.04 7.61 -6.45
CA LEU A 709 38.34 8.72 -5.82
C LEU A 709 37.90 8.32 -4.41
N PHE A 710 37.96 9.25 -3.45
CA PHE A 710 37.52 8.98 -2.09
C PHE A 710 36.03 9.28 -1.96
N PHE A 711 35.28 8.42 -1.28
CA PHE A 711 33.85 8.62 -1.02
C PHE A 711 33.57 8.42 0.48
N GLY A 712 32.47 8.99 0.96
CA GLY A 712 32.04 8.89 2.37
C GLY A 712 33.13 9.31 3.36
N ASP A 713 33.32 8.53 4.43
CA ASP A 713 34.27 8.83 5.51
C ASP A 713 35.70 9.14 5.04
N ARG A 714 36.15 8.47 3.96
CA ARG A 714 37.50 8.72 3.41
C ARG A 714 37.61 10.12 2.83
N ALA A 715 36.60 10.58 2.11
CA ALA A 715 36.57 11.94 1.57
C ALA A 715 36.36 12.98 2.68
N ALA A 716 35.51 12.68 3.67
CA ALA A 716 35.26 13.56 4.81
C ALA A 716 36.52 13.84 5.63
N SER A 717 37.43 12.84 5.73
CA SER A 717 38.71 12.96 6.45
C SER A 717 39.77 13.81 5.75
N VAL A 718 39.55 14.21 4.48
CA VAL A 718 40.52 15.02 3.73
C VAL A 718 40.41 16.50 4.15
N PRO A 719 41.54 17.20 4.37
CA PRO A 719 41.55 18.64 4.64
C PRO A 719 41.32 19.44 3.34
N LEU A 720 40.11 19.31 2.77
CA LEU A 720 39.70 19.95 1.51
C LEU A 720 39.83 21.47 1.52
N GLU A 721 39.84 22.08 2.70
CA GLU A 721 40.03 23.51 2.93
C GLU A 721 41.36 24.02 2.36
N GLN A 722 42.36 23.15 2.23
CA GLN A 722 43.68 23.48 1.67
C GLN A 722 43.69 23.61 0.14
N TYR A 723 42.62 23.18 -0.55
CA TYR A 723 42.56 23.09 -2.01
C TYR A 723 41.69 24.21 -2.64
N SER A 724 41.82 25.43 -2.11
CA SER A 724 41.06 26.59 -2.56
C SER A 724 41.65 27.27 -3.80
N GLN A 725 42.93 27.02 -4.12
CA GLN A 725 43.61 27.63 -5.27
C GLN A 725 43.25 26.92 -6.58
N PRO A 726 42.94 27.65 -7.66
CA PRO A 726 42.74 27.06 -8.98
C PRO A 726 43.97 26.30 -9.48
N ASN A 727 43.72 25.25 -10.28
CA ASN A 727 44.75 24.56 -11.04
C ASN A 727 45.30 25.46 -12.18
N TYR A 728 46.23 24.93 -12.98
CA TYR A 728 46.73 25.67 -14.13
C TYR A 728 45.66 25.80 -15.23
N SER A 729 45.77 26.84 -16.06
CA SER A 729 44.87 27.06 -17.20
C SER A 729 45.50 26.58 -18.51
N LEU A 730 44.71 25.94 -19.38
CA LEU A 730 45.17 25.52 -20.71
C LEU A 730 45.55 26.71 -21.60
N THR A 731 44.80 27.81 -21.54
CA THR A 731 45.08 29.03 -22.33
C THR A 731 46.47 29.61 -22.05
N LYS A 732 47.01 29.40 -20.84
CA LYS A 732 48.34 29.83 -20.43
C LYS A 732 49.43 28.79 -20.72
N LYS A 733 49.05 27.52 -20.86
CA LYS A 733 49.98 26.39 -21.05
C LYS A 733 50.19 26.03 -22.52
N CYS A 734 49.18 26.26 -23.37
CA CYS A 734 49.24 26.01 -24.81
C CYS A 734 49.72 27.25 -25.59
N SER A 735 50.11 27.02 -26.84
CA SER A 735 50.52 28.08 -27.78
C SER A 735 49.35 29.02 -28.10
N PRO A 736 49.56 30.33 -28.37
CA PRO A 736 48.47 31.28 -28.64
C PRO A 736 47.55 30.94 -29.82
N GLY A 737 47.98 30.07 -30.73
CA GLY A 737 47.19 29.60 -31.88
C GLY A 737 46.39 28.32 -31.64
N THR A 738 46.51 27.69 -30.46
CA THR A 738 45.87 26.41 -30.14
C THR A 738 44.46 26.62 -29.62
N ASN A 739 43.47 26.00 -30.27
CA ASN A 739 42.08 26.12 -29.86
C ASN A 739 41.81 25.29 -28.59
N THR A 740 41.59 25.97 -27.47
CA THR A 740 41.29 25.38 -26.15
C THR A 740 39.82 25.47 -25.77
N SER A 741 38.95 25.90 -26.70
CA SER A 741 37.50 25.96 -26.46
C SER A 741 36.85 24.57 -26.41
N LEU A 742 35.68 24.49 -25.79
CA LEU A 742 34.83 23.31 -25.80
C LEU A 742 33.91 23.33 -27.03
N LEU A 743 33.60 22.16 -27.57
CA LEU A 743 32.56 22.00 -28.60
C LEU A 743 31.21 22.41 -28.01
N SER A 744 30.39 23.13 -28.78
CA SER A 744 29.02 23.45 -28.39
C SER A 744 28.09 22.26 -28.62
N ASP A 745 27.01 22.15 -27.85
CA ASP A 745 25.97 21.14 -28.09
C ASP A 745 25.40 21.19 -29.52
N SER A 746 25.33 22.39 -30.10
CA SER A 746 24.94 22.58 -31.50
C SER A 746 25.93 21.95 -32.48
N THR A 747 27.24 22.02 -32.23
CA THR A 747 28.28 21.37 -33.07
C THR A 747 28.35 19.87 -32.85
N LEU A 748 28.02 19.36 -31.66
CA LEU A 748 27.90 17.93 -31.36
C LEU A 748 26.66 17.27 -32.01
N SER A 749 25.64 18.08 -32.34
CA SER A 749 24.39 17.67 -33.01
C SER A 749 24.38 17.87 -34.54
N SER A 750 25.18 18.80 -35.05
CA SER A 750 25.34 19.06 -36.49
C SER A 750 26.42 18.15 -37.07
N ASP A 751 26.10 16.87 -37.20
CA ASP A 751 27.06 15.86 -37.63
C ASP A 751 27.13 15.75 -39.17
N PRO A 752 28.32 15.79 -39.81
CA PRO A 752 28.50 15.43 -41.21
C PRO A 752 28.09 13.97 -41.55
N THR A 753 27.76 13.13 -40.56
CA THR A 753 27.28 11.75 -40.76
C THR A 753 26.00 11.61 -41.59
N ALA A 754 25.27 12.70 -41.86
CA ALA A 754 24.20 12.70 -42.87
C ALA A 754 24.66 12.13 -44.24
N ASN A 755 25.95 12.30 -44.57
CA ASN A 755 26.52 11.81 -45.81
C ASN A 755 26.88 10.31 -45.81
N LEU A 756 27.05 9.63 -44.67
CA LEU A 756 27.49 8.22 -44.64
C LEU A 756 26.40 7.25 -45.11
N ILE A 757 25.14 7.52 -44.74
CA ILE A 757 23.99 6.77 -45.25
C ILE A 757 23.79 7.07 -46.73
N GLU A 758 23.91 8.33 -47.14
CA GLU A 758 23.73 8.74 -48.54
C GLU A 758 24.81 8.11 -49.46
N ASP A 759 26.08 8.08 -49.03
CA ASP A 759 27.19 7.44 -49.75
C ASP A 759 27.07 5.91 -49.80
N ALA A 760 26.60 5.28 -48.72
CA ALA A 760 26.33 3.84 -48.68
C ALA A 760 25.15 3.47 -49.58
N VAL A 761 24.07 4.27 -49.57
CA VAL A 761 22.90 4.11 -50.44
C VAL A 761 23.28 4.32 -51.91
N LEU A 762 24.14 5.30 -52.23
CA LEU A 762 24.64 5.54 -53.59
C LEU A 762 25.51 4.38 -54.11
N ARG A 763 26.31 3.73 -53.25
CA ARG A 763 27.15 2.57 -53.62
C ARG A 763 26.37 1.27 -53.79
N TYR A 764 25.25 1.08 -53.09
CA TYR A 764 24.43 -0.14 -53.13
C TYR A 764 23.07 0.02 -53.83
N ARG A 765 22.82 1.16 -54.47
CA ARG A 765 21.60 1.51 -55.25
C ARG A 765 21.07 0.39 -56.15
N ASN A 766 21.94 -0.48 -56.65
CA ASN A 766 21.58 -1.53 -57.62
C ASN A 766 21.43 -2.93 -56.99
N VAL A 767 21.56 -3.09 -55.67
CA VAL A 767 21.68 -4.42 -55.03
C VAL A 767 20.80 -4.60 -53.78
N VAL A 768 20.17 -3.55 -53.25
CA VAL A 768 19.36 -3.66 -52.02
C VAL A 768 18.02 -2.96 -52.19
N ASP A 769 16.91 -3.70 -52.07
CA ASP A 769 15.57 -3.14 -51.91
C ASP A 769 15.39 -2.63 -50.48
N ALA A 770 14.89 -1.41 -50.34
CA ALA A 770 14.71 -0.75 -49.05
C ALA A 770 13.43 -1.24 -48.35
N GLU A 771 13.55 -1.93 -47.22
CA GLU A 771 12.47 -2.02 -46.24
C GLU A 771 12.57 -0.89 -45.22
N VAL A 772 11.49 -0.13 -45.06
CA VAL A 772 11.38 1.00 -44.13
C VAL A 772 11.24 0.45 -42.69
N GLY A 773 12.37 0.30 -42.01
CA GLY A 773 12.43 0.10 -40.56
C GLY A 773 12.31 1.44 -39.80
N LYS A 774 11.51 1.45 -38.72
CA LYS A 774 11.32 2.62 -37.84
C LYS A 774 12.66 3.07 -37.23
N SER A 775 12.92 4.39 -37.27
CA SER A 775 14.13 5.04 -36.74
C SER A 775 14.33 4.78 -35.24
N TYR A 776 15.52 4.27 -34.86
CA TYR A 776 16.03 4.19 -33.50
C TYR A 776 17.13 5.24 -33.30
N THR A 777 16.77 6.52 -33.22
CA THR A 777 17.69 7.61 -32.87
C THR A 777 17.92 7.69 -31.35
N LYS A 778 18.76 6.80 -30.78
CA LYS A 778 19.59 7.10 -29.57
C LYS A 778 20.56 6.00 -29.13
N ARG A 779 21.16 5.21 -30.03
CA ARG A 779 22.16 4.21 -29.61
C ARG A 779 23.32 4.14 -30.58
N LEU A 780 24.49 4.66 -30.15
CA LEU A 780 25.79 4.01 -30.28
C LEU A 780 26.98 4.74 -29.61
N ARG A 781 26.82 5.99 -29.12
CA ARG A 781 27.88 6.66 -28.32
C ARG A 781 28.23 5.93 -27.01
N HIS A 782 27.31 5.14 -26.44
CA HIS A 782 27.56 4.38 -25.20
C HIS A 782 28.36 3.07 -25.35
N LYS A 783 28.61 2.54 -26.56
CA LYS A 783 29.29 1.23 -26.70
C LYS A 783 30.82 1.31 -26.61
N PHE A 784 31.44 2.47 -26.83
CA PHE A 784 32.89 2.61 -26.86
C PHE A 784 33.48 3.68 -25.93
N SER A 785 32.67 4.32 -25.07
CA SER A 785 33.19 5.06 -23.91
C SER A 785 34.01 4.09 -23.04
N ARG A 786 35.34 4.23 -23.15
CA ARG A 786 36.33 3.63 -22.25
C ARG A 786 36.65 4.58 -21.09
N GLY A 787 35.82 5.61 -20.89
CA GLY A 787 36.03 6.69 -19.91
C GLY A 787 35.20 6.58 -18.63
N SER A 788 34.16 5.73 -18.56
CA SER A 788 33.41 5.60 -17.31
C SER A 788 34.18 4.79 -16.25
N LEU A 789 34.36 5.39 -15.07
CA LEU A 789 34.79 4.74 -13.82
C LEU A 789 33.90 3.52 -13.45
N ALA A 790 32.76 3.37 -14.12
CA ALA A 790 31.71 2.39 -13.87
C ALA A 790 32.09 0.91 -14.14
N LYS A 791 33.23 0.58 -14.76
CA LYS A 791 33.55 -0.83 -15.06
C LYS A 791 34.55 -1.57 -14.16
N ARG A 792 35.13 -0.97 -13.10
CA ARG A 792 35.90 -1.72 -12.08
C ARG A 792 35.84 -1.23 -10.61
N SER A 793 34.96 -0.30 -10.24
CA SER A 793 34.96 0.31 -8.89
C SER A 793 34.11 -0.39 -7.82
N PHE A 794 33.42 -1.50 -8.13
CA PHE A 794 32.64 -2.27 -7.14
C PHE A 794 33.47 -3.03 -6.09
N ARG A 795 34.77 -2.72 -5.93
CA ARG A 795 35.59 -3.26 -4.83
C ARG A 795 35.72 -2.34 -3.61
N TYR A 796 35.36 -1.06 -3.71
CA TYR A 796 35.76 -0.09 -2.67
C TYR A 796 34.69 0.92 -2.21
N LEU A 797 33.44 0.81 -2.69
CA LEU A 797 32.31 1.29 -1.89
C LEU A 797 32.29 0.44 -0.61
N VAL A 798 32.18 1.11 0.55
CA VAL A 798 32.13 0.51 1.89
C VAL A 798 31.48 -0.87 1.81
N LYS A 799 32.24 -1.95 2.08
CA LYS A 799 31.63 -3.28 2.22
C LYS A 799 30.48 -3.11 3.20
N PRO A 800 29.21 -3.36 2.83
CA PRO A 800 28.16 -3.40 3.82
C PRO A 800 28.64 -4.34 4.91
N LYS A 801 28.64 -3.89 6.18
CA LYS A 801 28.86 -4.80 7.30
C LYS A 801 27.86 -5.95 7.08
N PRO A 802 28.33 -7.19 6.88
CA PRO A 802 27.42 -8.32 6.88
C PRO A 802 26.91 -8.38 8.31
N TYR A 803 25.68 -7.89 8.53
CA TYR A 803 24.95 -8.27 9.72
C TYR A 803 24.73 -9.77 9.58
N THR A 804 25.45 -10.53 10.41
CA THR A 804 25.04 -11.89 10.72
C THR A 804 23.74 -11.73 11.47
N VAL A 805 22.63 -12.09 10.83
CA VAL A 805 21.38 -12.31 11.54
C VAL A 805 21.65 -13.51 12.45
N ALA A 806 21.80 -13.23 13.75
CA ALA A 806 21.73 -14.19 14.84
C ALA A 806 20.40 -13.97 15.55
#